data_AF-A0A1F5BLL5-F1
#
_entry.id   AF-A0A1F5BLL5-F1
#
_cell.length_a   1.000
_cell.length_b   1.000
_cell.length_c   1.000
_cell.angle_alpha   90.00
_cell.angle_beta   90.00
_cell.angle_gamma   90.00
#
_symmetry.space_group_name_H-M   'P 1'
#
loop_
_entity.id
_entity.type
_entity.pdbx_description
1 polymer ?
#
loop_
_entity_poly.entity_id
_entity_poly.type
_entity_poly.pdbx_seq_one_letter_code
_entity_poly.pdbx_strand_id
1 'polypeptide(L)'
;MKGKPLFLFMFFLFSALLSSCFLLILQVPGFKVSRHSFEPSTVALVLLSALIFAILVAFWALYARAVSRLLARRESEVLEQDFLTYLPLLFLSLTPLTLRHYIGSADLGTRLTLFLFAIAVAIAYLKAVQISRWSETKAPFWQAWSRKFTALSTRKRVIVLFLGSLLAFNTGTFLLVADGVTFSGDEPHYLLIVHSLLRDGDFDLANNYEQRDYAGFMMFEGKIGAHVVPGAKPGSRYSFHSPGVAFLMLPFYALSALIKGRALVFFIRLGMSLWGAIFAVQVYLFARSEWQKDNLALKLWFLTSFTTPAFFYSFHVYPEIVVAALSLAVFRILRFSPTLTWKRAALCGLFLGSFFWFHALKYIALFIPLFLYGLWVLRKRPRTRLPLLSYLLAAAAVIFLYLQFQHALYGTYSLSTVSWAAQMTDTGEEFIRFAKTLLFKIPLPDRWETLAGYFLDQRDGLFFYAPIFFFALFGAVEMFRRKKGDFWLVLGLTAPYVLLSAFLTQRTGYAPQARPLVSVIWGLTICLGYFLIHNRKTILSYVFNFAAALSLLFVFLLLKSPRNLYQETTRGPHERGGGLFFSLSNLHFQLTDFLPSYIKSGEGAWLPNIIWPAILVLLIGTYVITKRRPITLKASTQTLLACTGVAVFFVWIVLYPRLVLRQPTPTALGLGKKVTFYSLSRSARMIDPGRFRLREDGRSYRFFLTTERQIEELRISLGSTQGGYDYSIGLFDEVLVRGRTIREIQELRLPELRRYRLGKQSFYTIILELGKGTEARTELHPYVFELTF
;
A
#
# COMPACT_ATOMS: atom_id res chain seq x y z
N MET A 1 48.43 7.02 17.34
CA MET A 1 47.67 8.27 17.55
C MET A 1 47.81 9.27 16.38
N LYS A 2 47.86 8.79 15.12
CA LYS A 2 47.88 9.66 13.93
C LYS A 2 46.44 9.73 13.39
N GLY A 3 45.70 10.82 13.61
CA GLY A 3 44.33 10.98 13.05
C GLY A 3 43.35 11.86 13.84
N LYS A 4 43.56 12.08 15.16
CA LYS A 4 42.68 12.92 16.00
C LYS A 4 42.40 14.34 15.46
N PRO A 5 43.37 15.12 14.96
CA PRO A 5 43.10 16.47 14.45
C PRO A 5 42.23 16.45 13.18
N LEU A 6 42.40 15.45 12.31
CA LEU A 6 41.59 15.30 11.10
C LEU A 6 40.12 15.01 11.44
N PHE A 7 39.84 14.16 12.43
CA PHE A 7 38.46 13.88 12.85
C PHE A 7 37.77 15.10 13.44
N LEU A 8 38.46 15.86 14.29
CA LEU A 8 37.90 17.09 14.86
C LEU A 8 37.60 18.13 13.79
N PHE A 9 38.50 18.31 12.81
CA PHE A 9 38.24 19.17 11.66
C PHE A 9 37.00 18.72 10.86
N MET A 10 36.86 17.42 10.61
CA MET A 10 35.69 16.88 9.91
C MET A 10 34.39 17.04 10.71
N PHE A 11 34.42 16.88 12.04
CA PHE A 11 33.25 17.16 12.88
C PHE A 11 32.86 18.64 12.86
N PHE A 12 33.84 19.55 12.77
CA PHE A 12 33.58 20.98 12.60
C PHE A 12 32.90 21.25 11.24
N LEU A 13 33.36 20.59 10.17
CA LEU A 13 32.70 20.66 8.86
C LEU A 13 31.26 20.11 8.93
N PHE A 14 31.05 18.96 9.57
CA PHE A 14 29.70 18.39 9.75
C PHE A 14 28.78 19.33 10.53
N SER A 15 29.27 19.97 11.59
CA SER A 15 28.48 20.93 12.36
C SER A 15 28.14 22.18 11.55
N ALA A 16 29.06 22.67 10.72
CA ALA A 16 28.80 23.81 9.84
C ALA A 16 27.71 23.48 8.80
N LEU A 17 27.79 22.31 8.17
CA LEU A 17 26.80 21.85 7.20
C LEU A 17 25.41 21.64 7.83
N LEU A 18 25.35 21.02 9.02
CA LEU A 18 24.10 20.81 9.74
C LEU A 18 23.48 22.15 10.18
N SER A 19 24.29 23.08 10.66
CA SER A 19 23.86 24.44 11.02
C SER A 19 23.33 25.19 9.81
N SER A 20 24.02 25.14 8.68
CA SER A 20 23.58 25.77 7.43
C SER A 20 22.23 25.21 6.97
N CYS A 21 22.05 23.89 7.02
CA CYS A 21 20.78 23.26 6.65
C CYS A 21 19.64 23.63 7.62
N PHE A 22 19.92 23.68 8.93
CA PHE A 22 18.93 24.07 9.93
C PHE A 22 18.50 25.54 9.77
N LEU A 23 19.46 26.45 9.60
CA LEU A 23 19.18 27.86 9.34
C LEU A 23 18.41 28.05 8.03
N LEU A 24 18.72 27.26 6.99
CA LEU A 24 17.94 27.26 5.76
C LEU A 24 16.49 26.89 6.04
N ILE A 25 16.23 25.79 6.74
CA ILE A 25 14.87 25.34 7.11
C ILE A 25 14.12 26.43 7.90
N LEU A 26 14.79 27.15 8.80
CA LEU A 26 14.19 28.26 9.54
C LEU A 26 13.81 29.46 8.66
N GLN A 27 14.54 29.71 7.57
CA GLN A 27 14.23 30.80 6.63
C GLN A 27 13.14 30.44 5.61
N VAL A 28 12.97 29.15 5.30
CA VAL A 28 12.00 28.66 4.30
C VAL A 28 10.59 29.25 4.44
N PRO A 29 9.97 29.37 5.63
CA PRO A 29 8.62 29.96 5.76
C PRO A 29 8.51 31.39 5.20
N GLY A 30 9.61 32.15 5.21
CA GLY A 30 9.67 33.51 4.67
C GLY A 30 9.99 33.58 3.17
N PHE A 31 10.34 32.47 2.53
CA PHE A 31 10.67 32.46 1.11
C PHE A 31 9.44 32.61 0.23
N LYS A 32 9.67 33.24 -0.93
CA LYS A 32 8.73 33.45 -2.03
C LYS A 32 9.42 33.14 -3.35
N VAL A 33 8.64 32.85 -4.39
CA VAL A 33 9.20 32.65 -5.74
C VAL A 33 10.03 33.85 -6.21
N SER A 34 9.67 35.07 -5.81
CA SER A 34 10.45 36.27 -6.07
C SER A 34 11.74 36.40 -5.25
N ARG A 35 11.73 35.93 -3.99
CA ARG A 35 12.80 36.09 -3.00
C ARG A 35 12.98 34.82 -2.17
N HIS A 36 14.02 34.05 -2.51
CA HIS A 36 14.39 32.80 -1.83
C HIS A 36 15.92 32.62 -1.73
N SER A 37 16.67 33.73 -1.67
CA SER A 37 18.10 33.69 -1.37
C SER A 37 18.33 33.23 0.06
N PHE A 38 19.31 32.35 0.25
CA PHE A 38 19.73 31.92 1.58
C PHE A 38 20.77 32.89 2.14
N GLU A 39 20.38 33.65 3.16
CA GLU A 39 21.20 34.70 3.77
C GLU A 39 21.28 34.44 5.29
N PRO A 40 22.07 33.46 5.75
CA PRO A 40 22.19 33.18 7.17
C PRO A 40 22.98 34.26 7.90
N SER A 41 22.56 34.63 9.10
CA SER A 41 23.38 35.45 9.99
C SER A 41 24.69 34.71 10.30
N THR A 42 25.83 35.36 10.03
CA THR A 42 27.16 34.80 10.33
C THR A 42 27.29 34.45 11.81
N VAL A 43 26.76 35.29 12.69
CA VAL A 43 26.75 35.03 14.14
C VAL A 43 25.93 33.79 14.48
N ALA A 44 24.72 33.66 13.92
CA ALA A 44 23.89 32.49 14.15
C ALA A 44 24.53 31.21 13.62
N LEU A 45 25.16 31.26 12.44
CA LEU A 45 25.88 30.13 11.86
C LEU A 45 27.05 29.69 12.73
N VAL A 46 27.86 30.63 13.24
CA VAL A 46 29.01 30.32 14.10
C VAL A 46 28.54 29.74 15.45
N LEU A 47 27.58 30.38 16.12
CA LEU A 47 27.08 29.92 17.42
C LEU A 47 26.42 28.54 17.33
N LEU A 48 25.58 28.33 16.30
CA LEU A 48 24.93 27.04 16.08
C LEU A 48 25.95 25.96 15.70
N SER A 49 26.96 26.30 14.89
CA SER A 49 28.03 25.36 14.53
C SER A 49 28.84 24.95 15.75
N ALA A 50 29.18 25.89 16.63
CA ALA A 50 29.87 25.59 17.89
C ALA A 50 29.05 24.68 18.80
N LEU A 51 27.74 24.96 18.96
CA LEU A 51 26.83 24.13 19.75
C LEU A 51 26.70 22.72 19.16
N ILE A 52 26.43 22.60 17.85
CA ILE A 52 26.29 21.30 17.18
C ILE A 52 27.61 20.53 17.20
N PHE A 53 28.74 21.20 17.05
CA PHE A 53 30.06 20.59 17.17
C PHE A 53 30.25 19.93 18.53
N ALA A 54 29.97 20.67 19.62
CA ALA A 54 30.06 20.15 20.98
C ALA A 54 29.14 18.94 21.17
N ILE A 55 27.90 19.00 20.66
CA ILE A 55 26.94 17.88 20.72
C ILE A 55 27.44 16.66 19.95
N LEU A 56 27.94 16.83 18.71
CA LEU A 56 28.40 15.72 17.88
C LEU A 56 29.64 15.04 18.48
N VAL A 57 30.61 15.83 18.98
CA VAL A 57 31.81 15.31 19.63
C VAL A 57 31.46 14.61 20.96
N ALA A 58 30.58 15.21 21.78
CA ALA A 58 30.12 14.59 23.01
C ALA A 58 29.39 13.28 22.72
N PHE A 59 28.49 13.25 21.74
CA PHE A 59 27.78 12.05 21.34
C PHE A 59 28.72 10.97 20.80
N TRP A 60 29.70 11.32 19.96
CA TRP A 60 30.72 10.40 19.46
C TRP A 60 31.56 9.79 20.60
N ALA A 61 32.01 10.60 21.55
CA ALA A 61 32.78 10.14 22.72
C ALA A 61 31.94 9.27 23.67
N LEU A 62 30.72 9.71 24.00
CA LEU A 62 29.80 8.96 24.87
C LEU A 62 29.38 7.62 24.24
N TYR A 63 29.09 7.62 22.94
CA TYR A 63 28.79 6.40 22.19
C TYR A 63 29.98 5.44 22.21
N ALA A 64 31.19 5.92 21.91
CA ALA A 64 32.38 5.09 21.93
C ALA A 64 32.65 4.50 23.31
N ARG A 65 32.48 5.29 24.38
CA ARG A 65 32.63 4.83 25.77
C ARG A 65 31.58 3.78 26.15
N ALA A 66 30.32 3.99 25.76
CA ALA A 66 29.24 3.04 26.00
C ALA A 66 29.48 1.71 25.27
N VAL A 67 29.81 1.77 23.98
CA VAL A 67 30.07 0.58 23.16
C VAL A 67 31.34 -0.14 23.61
N SER A 68 32.41 0.58 23.95
CA SER A 68 33.65 0.02 24.49
C SER A 68 33.38 -0.80 25.75
N ARG A 69 32.57 -0.27 26.68
CA ARG A 69 32.14 -0.99 27.90
C ARG A 69 31.26 -2.20 27.59
N LEU A 70 30.25 -2.04 26.74
CA LEU A 70 29.30 -3.11 26.42
C LEU A 70 29.95 -4.28 25.67
N LEU A 71 30.82 -3.99 24.71
CA LEU A 71 31.43 -4.98 23.82
C LEU A 71 32.87 -5.34 24.20
N ALA A 72 33.41 -4.79 25.30
CA ALA A 72 34.80 -4.98 25.76
C ALA A 72 35.84 -4.71 24.66
N ARG A 73 35.69 -3.58 23.96
CA ARG A 73 36.58 -3.13 22.87
C ARG A 73 37.41 -1.94 23.32
N ARG A 74 38.57 -1.72 22.72
CA ARG A 74 39.38 -0.52 23.00
C ARG A 74 38.65 0.73 22.52
N GLU A 75 38.49 1.72 23.39
CA GLU A 75 37.76 2.96 23.08
C GLU A 75 38.34 3.69 21.85
N SER A 76 39.67 3.71 21.70
CA SER A 76 40.34 4.32 20.54
C SER A 76 39.95 3.68 19.20
N GLU A 77 39.79 2.35 19.17
CA GLU A 77 39.39 1.61 17.97
C GLU A 77 37.93 1.89 17.61
N VAL A 78 37.07 1.99 18.63
CA VAL A 78 35.65 2.31 18.45
C VAL A 78 35.48 3.72 17.90
N LEU A 79 36.22 4.70 18.42
CA LEU A 79 36.22 6.08 17.94
C LEU A 79 36.59 6.15 16.46
N GLU A 80 37.72 5.56 16.06
CA GLU A 80 38.21 5.57 14.68
C GLU A 80 37.23 4.94 13.70
N GLN A 81 36.62 3.81 14.06
CA GLN A 81 35.68 3.13 13.17
C GLN A 81 34.31 3.82 13.14
N ASP A 82 33.80 4.34 14.27
CA ASP A 82 32.49 5.01 14.34
C ASP A 82 32.46 6.32 13.56
N PHE A 83 33.61 6.98 13.36
CA PHE A 83 33.73 8.18 12.52
C PHE A 83 33.11 7.98 11.12
N LEU A 84 33.31 6.80 10.51
CA LEU A 84 32.77 6.50 9.17
C LEU A 84 31.23 6.54 9.11
N THR A 85 30.55 6.36 10.25
CA THR A 85 29.09 6.41 10.30
C THR A 85 28.54 7.81 10.09
N TYR A 86 29.36 8.87 10.25
CA TYR A 86 28.99 10.27 10.09
C TYR A 86 29.22 10.81 8.67
N LEU A 87 29.89 10.06 7.78
CA LEU A 87 30.12 10.48 6.40
C LEU A 87 28.86 10.89 5.62
N PRO A 88 27.67 10.31 5.85
CA PRO A 88 26.43 10.82 5.24
C PRO A 88 26.14 12.30 5.48
N LEU A 89 26.68 12.93 6.55
CA LEU A 89 26.52 14.36 6.82
C LEU A 89 27.15 15.26 5.73
N LEU A 90 28.14 14.76 4.98
CA LEU A 90 28.75 15.52 3.88
C LEU A 90 27.75 15.89 2.79
N PHE A 91 26.70 15.08 2.61
CA PHE A 91 25.67 15.33 1.59
C PHE A 91 24.82 16.56 1.88
N LEU A 92 24.85 17.10 3.12
CA LEU A 92 24.21 18.38 3.43
C LEU A 92 24.82 19.56 2.65
N SER A 93 26.03 19.42 2.13
CA SER A 93 26.62 20.38 1.19
C SER A 93 25.80 20.57 -0.09
N LEU A 94 24.94 19.61 -0.44
CA LEU A 94 24.06 19.69 -1.60
C LEU A 94 22.79 20.51 -1.35
N THR A 95 22.47 20.85 -0.10
CA THR A 95 21.24 21.59 0.25
C THR A 95 21.04 22.90 -0.53
N PRO A 96 22.06 23.73 -0.86
CA PRO A 96 21.83 24.94 -1.64
C PRO A 96 21.29 24.68 -3.06
N LEU A 97 21.54 23.50 -3.64
CA LEU A 97 21.05 23.14 -4.97
C LEU A 97 19.51 23.07 -5.03
N THR A 98 18.83 22.82 -3.91
CA THR A 98 17.36 22.75 -3.88
C THR A 98 16.71 24.11 -4.16
N LEU A 99 17.41 25.22 -3.89
CA LEU A 99 16.92 26.58 -4.14
C LEU A 99 16.80 26.90 -5.63
N ARG A 100 17.63 26.28 -6.47
CA ARG A 100 17.51 26.41 -7.94
C ARG A 100 16.20 25.84 -8.48
N HIS A 101 15.57 24.93 -7.71
CA HIS A 101 14.32 24.30 -8.07
C HIS A 101 13.23 24.64 -7.04
N TYR A 102 13.09 25.92 -6.73
CA TYR A 102 12.05 26.45 -5.85
C TYR A 102 10.73 26.66 -6.60
N ILE A 103 9.63 26.16 -6.05
CA ILE A 103 8.25 26.49 -6.49
C ILE A 103 7.33 26.87 -5.32
N GLY A 104 7.83 26.82 -4.09
CA GLY A 104 7.03 27.08 -2.89
C GLY A 104 7.71 26.64 -1.59
N SER A 105 7.49 27.40 -0.54
CA SER A 105 8.11 27.19 0.78
C SER A 105 7.73 25.86 1.42
N ALA A 106 6.45 25.49 1.37
CA ALA A 106 5.94 24.24 1.94
C ALA A 106 6.58 22.98 1.30
N ASP A 107 6.77 23.00 -0.03
CA ASP A 107 7.43 21.91 -0.76
C ASP A 107 8.91 21.83 -0.37
N LEU A 108 9.64 22.95 -0.40
CA LEU A 108 11.05 23.00 -0.03
C LEU A 108 11.28 22.54 1.42
N GLY A 109 10.49 23.01 2.38
CA GLY A 109 10.57 22.61 3.78
C GLY A 109 10.38 21.11 3.97
N THR A 110 9.42 20.53 3.23
CA THR A 110 9.19 19.07 3.23
C THR A 110 10.40 18.31 2.67
N ARG A 111 10.97 18.77 1.54
CA ARG A 111 12.14 18.13 0.91
C ARG A 111 13.37 18.16 1.81
N LEU A 112 13.68 19.29 2.44
CA LEU A 112 14.80 19.43 3.37
C LEU A 112 14.61 18.57 4.63
N THR A 113 13.40 18.50 5.18
CA THR A 113 13.09 17.64 6.33
C THR A 113 13.27 16.16 5.99
N LEU A 114 12.79 15.73 4.82
CA LEU A 114 13.00 14.37 4.33
C LEU A 114 14.49 14.06 4.12
N PHE A 115 15.28 15.04 3.69
CA PHE A 115 16.71 14.86 3.50
C PHE A 115 17.46 14.64 4.83
N LEU A 116 17.17 15.45 5.85
CA LEU A 116 17.69 15.24 7.20
C LEU A 116 17.30 13.87 7.75
N PHE A 117 16.05 13.45 7.53
CA PHE A 117 15.60 12.13 7.93
C PHE A 117 16.36 11.01 7.20
N ALA A 118 16.57 11.11 5.89
CA ALA A 118 17.33 10.12 5.12
C ALA A 118 18.78 10.00 5.60
N ILE A 119 19.43 11.12 5.93
CA ILE A 119 20.78 11.13 6.50
C ILE A 119 20.80 10.48 7.89
N ALA A 120 19.83 10.82 8.76
CA ALA A 120 19.72 10.20 10.08
C ALA A 120 19.52 8.68 9.99
N VAL A 121 18.68 8.21 9.06
CA VAL A 121 18.46 6.78 8.78
C VAL A 121 19.74 6.12 8.27
N ALA A 122 20.51 6.77 7.39
CA ALA A 122 21.78 6.26 6.90
C ALA A 122 22.81 6.10 8.04
N ILE A 123 22.93 7.10 8.93
CA ILE A 123 23.80 7.04 10.11
C ILE A 123 23.36 5.90 11.03
N ALA A 124 22.06 5.79 11.33
CA ALA A 124 21.50 4.74 12.18
C ALA A 124 21.73 3.35 11.58
N TYR A 125 21.58 3.20 10.26
CA TYR A 125 21.89 1.98 9.53
C TYR A 125 23.37 1.60 9.67
N LEU A 126 24.29 2.54 9.44
CA LEU A 126 25.72 2.28 9.56
C LEU A 126 26.12 1.91 10.99
N LYS A 127 25.57 2.59 12.01
CA LYS A 127 25.76 2.23 13.41
C LYS A 127 25.22 0.82 13.73
N ALA A 128 24.04 0.46 13.22
CA ALA A 128 23.48 -0.89 13.40
C ALA A 128 24.33 -1.97 12.72
N VAL A 129 24.83 -1.74 11.51
CA VAL A 129 25.75 -2.64 10.80
C VAL A 129 27.04 -2.81 11.59
N GLN A 130 27.58 -1.71 12.12
CA GLN A 130 28.82 -1.70 12.88
C GLN A 130 28.69 -2.46 14.21
N ILE A 131 27.64 -2.17 14.99
CA ILE A 131 27.30 -2.91 16.21
C ILE A 131 27.13 -4.39 15.90
N SER A 132 26.41 -4.75 14.83
CA SER A 132 26.20 -6.15 14.45
C SER A 132 27.53 -6.86 14.20
N ARG A 133 28.52 -6.20 13.59
CA ARG A 133 29.84 -6.79 13.32
C ARG A 133 30.67 -6.93 14.59
N TRP A 134 30.69 -5.89 15.43
CA TRP A 134 31.39 -5.97 16.71
C TRP A 134 30.78 -7.05 17.62
N SER A 135 29.47 -7.24 17.56
CA SER A 135 28.75 -8.28 18.29
C SER A 135 28.96 -9.71 17.76
N GLU A 136 29.66 -9.91 16.63
CA GLU A 136 30.02 -11.29 16.22
C GLU A 136 30.92 -11.98 17.27
N THR A 137 31.55 -11.21 18.16
CA THR A 137 32.38 -11.70 19.29
C THR A 137 31.64 -11.85 20.62
N LYS A 138 30.44 -11.27 20.81
CA LYS A 138 29.59 -11.44 22.00
C LYS A 138 28.12 -11.46 21.59
N ALA A 139 27.37 -12.48 22.00
CA ALA A 139 25.95 -12.66 21.66
C ALA A 139 25.16 -11.33 21.75
N PRO A 140 24.66 -10.76 20.62
CA PRO A 140 23.94 -9.49 20.64
C PRO A 140 22.72 -9.55 21.56
N PHE A 141 22.28 -8.41 22.10
CA PHE A 141 21.15 -8.38 23.03
C PHE A 141 19.86 -9.00 22.45
N TRP A 142 19.64 -8.90 21.13
CA TRP A 142 18.55 -9.56 20.43
C TRP A 142 18.64 -11.10 20.48
N GLN A 143 19.84 -11.69 20.60
CA GLN A 143 19.99 -13.13 20.84
C GLN A 143 19.52 -13.51 22.23
N ALA A 144 19.67 -12.66 23.25
CA ALA A 144 19.11 -12.92 24.58
C ALA A 144 17.58 -12.96 24.54
N TRP A 145 16.96 -12.02 23.79
CA TRP A 145 15.52 -12.03 23.53
C TRP A 145 15.07 -13.26 22.73
N SER A 146 15.80 -13.61 21.67
CA SER A 146 15.55 -14.83 20.89
C SER A 146 15.63 -16.08 21.77
N ARG A 147 16.67 -16.19 22.61
CA ARG A 147 16.83 -17.29 23.58
C ARG A 147 15.67 -17.36 24.56
N LYS A 148 15.27 -16.22 25.15
CA LYS A 148 14.10 -16.13 26.04
C LYS A 148 12.82 -16.57 25.34
N PHE A 149 12.59 -16.12 24.12
CA PHE A 149 11.43 -16.53 23.33
C PHE A 149 11.45 -18.03 22.99
N THR A 150 12.62 -18.56 22.62
CA THR A 150 12.79 -20.00 22.38
C THR A 150 12.77 -20.83 23.67
N ALA A 151 12.94 -20.24 24.84
CA ALA A 151 12.74 -20.95 26.11
C ALA A 151 11.24 -21.15 26.43
N LEU A 152 10.35 -20.33 25.85
CA LEU A 152 8.91 -20.47 26.05
C LEU A 152 8.38 -21.76 25.41
N SER A 153 7.36 -22.36 26.02
CA SER A 153 6.62 -23.47 25.40
C SER A 153 5.94 -23.03 24.11
N THR A 154 5.70 -23.95 23.17
CA THR A 154 5.04 -23.63 21.90
C THR A 154 3.71 -22.90 22.09
N ARG A 155 2.92 -23.27 23.11
CA ARG A 155 1.65 -22.59 23.44
C ARG A 155 1.87 -21.13 23.82
N LYS A 156 2.83 -20.84 24.72
CA LYS A 156 3.16 -19.46 25.12
C LYS A 156 3.67 -18.64 23.94
N ARG A 157 4.52 -19.23 23.09
CA ARG A 157 5.00 -18.56 21.86
C ARG A 157 3.85 -18.19 20.94
N VAL A 158 2.92 -19.12 20.70
CA VAL A 158 1.73 -18.87 19.88
C VAL A 158 0.90 -17.72 20.45
N ILE A 159 0.66 -17.69 21.76
CA ILE A 159 -0.08 -16.61 22.42
C ILE A 159 0.63 -15.26 22.23
N VAL A 160 1.94 -15.19 22.45
CA VAL A 160 2.72 -13.95 22.27
C VAL A 160 2.66 -13.46 20.83
N LEU A 161 2.83 -14.36 19.85
CA LEU A 161 2.77 -14.00 18.43
C LEU A 161 1.36 -13.58 18.02
N PHE A 162 0.33 -14.26 18.53
CA PHE A 162 -1.07 -13.91 18.30
C PHE A 162 -1.38 -12.50 18.83
N LEU A 163 -1.06 -12.24 20.11
CA LEU A 163 -1.31 -10.94 20.73
C LEU A 163 -0.48 -9.82 20.09
N GLY A 164 0.78 -10.09 19.74
CA GLY A 164 1.63 -9.14 19.04
C GLY A 164 1.08 -8.79 17.65
N SER A 165 0.64 -9.79 16.87
CA SER A 165 -0.04 -9.56 15.59
C SER A 165 -1.34 -8.78 15.78
N LEU A 166 -2.17 -9.17 16.76
CA LEU A 166 -3.44 -8.49 17.04
C LEU A 166 -3.24 -7.01 17.39
N LEU A 167 -2.26 -6.70 18.24
CA LEU A 167 -1.92 -5.32 18.60
C LEU A 167 -1.46 -4.52 17.38
N ALA A 168 -0.60 -5.08 16.54
CA ALA A 168 -0.10 -4.42 15.35
C ALA A 168 -1.22 -4.15 14.32
N PHE A 169 -2.11 -5.11 14.08
CA PHE A 169 -3.25 -4.91 13.18
C PHE A 169 -4.22 -3.86 13.70
N ASN A 170 -4.54 -3.87 14.99
CA ASN A 170 -5.37 -2.83 15.60
C ASN A 170 -4.70 -1.45 15.60
N THR A 171 -3.37 -1.38 15.70
CA THR A 171 -2.63 -0.12 15.50
C THR A 171 -2.83 0.39 14.07
N GLY A 172 -2.76 -0.50 13.07
CA GLY A 172 -3.10 -0.18 11.69
C GLY A 172 -4.53 0.34 11.53
N THR A 173 -5.51 -0.33 12.14
CA THR A 173 -6.91 0.11 12.19
C THR A 173 -7.04 1.51 12.78
N PHE A 174 -6.42 1.75 13.94
CA PHE A 174 -6.48 3.04 14.63
C PHE A 174 -5.96 4.18 13.74
N LEU A 175 -4.81 3.99 13.09
CA LEU A 175 -4.20 4.99 12.22
C LEU A 175 -5.09 5.33 11.01
N LEU A 176 -5.70 4.32 10.37
CA LEU A 176 -6.61 4.54 9.24
C LEU A 176 -7.89 5.27 9.67
N VAL A 177 -8.51 4.83 10.76
CA VAL A 177 -9.74 5.43 11.27
C VAL A 177 -9.49 6.86 11.76
N ALA A 178 -8.32 7.16 12.33
CA ALA A 178 -7.92 8.50 12.73
C ALA A 178 -7.83 9.47 11.54
N ASP A 179 -7.42 8.97 10.37
CA ASP A 179 -7.37 9.70 9.09
C ASP A 179 -8.74 9.78 8.38
N GLY A 180 -9.82 9.28 9.01
CA GLY A 180 -11.18 9.33 8.49
C GLY A 180 -11.52 8.23 7.48
N VAL A 181 -10.70 7.18 7.39
CA VAL A 181 -11.00 6.02 6.55
C VAL A 181 -12.08 5.17 7.21
N THR A 182 -13.15 4.92 6.46
CA THR A 182 -14.29 4.09 6.86
C THR A 182 -14.42 2.87 5.93
N PHE A 183 -15.51 2.12 6.05
CA PHE A 183 -15.82 0.98 5.19
C PHE A 183 -16.02 1.41 3.74
N SER A 184 -15.49 0.63 2.79
CA SER A 184 -15.59 0.93 1.37
C SER A 184 -15.62 -0.35 0.51
N GLY A 185 -15.87 -0.21 -0.79
CA GLY A 185 -16.00 -1.36 -1.68
C GLY A 185 -17.11 -2.31 -1.21
N ASP A 186 -16.79 -3.60 -1.06
CA ASP A 186 -17.76 -4.60 -0.60
C ASP A 186 -18.05 -4.56 0.92
N GLU A 187 -17.19 -3.93 1.73
CA GLU A 187 -17.29 -3.97 3.20
C GLU A 187 -18.67 -3.54 3.74
N PRO A 188 -19.27 -2.43 3.28
CA PRO A 188 -20.56 -1.99 3.78
C PRO A 188 -21.69 -2.98 3.52
N HIS A 189 -21.60 -3.75 2.44
CA HIS A 189 -22.63 -4.69 2.04
C HIS A 189 -22.61 -5.94 2.92
N TYR A 190 -21.44 -6.39 3.38
CA TYR A 190 -21.35 -7.42 4.42
C TYR A 190 -21.97 -6.93 5.73
N LEU A 191 -21.68 -5.69 6.13
CA LEU A 191 -22.22 -5.11 7.36
C LEU A 191 -23.73 -4.83 7.30
N LEU A 192 -24.27 -4.56 6.12
CA LEU A 192 -25.71 -4.41 5.93
C LEU A 192 -26.45 -5.74 6.13
N ILE A 193 -25.86 -6.87 5.70
CA ILE A 193 -26.37 -8.21 6.05
C ILE A 193 -26.36 -8.41 7.57
N VAL A 194 -25.28 -7.97 8.25
CA VAL A 194 -25.22 -8.05 9.72
C VAL A 194 -26.30 -7.21 10.38
N HIS A 195 -26.55 -6.01 9.85
CA HIS A 195 -27.58 -5.11 10.36
C HIS A 195 -28.97 -5.75 10.27
N SER A 196 -29.34 -6.23 9.08
CA SER A 196 -30.61 -6.93 8.83
C SER A 196 -30.77 -8.14 9.76
N LEU A 197 -29.73 -8.98 9.88
CA LEU A 197 -29.77 -10.12 10.81
C LEU A 197 -30.00 -9.73 12.28
N LEU A 198 -29.42 -8.62 12.72
CA LEU A 198 -29.51 -8.18 14.11
C LEU A 198 -30.80 -7.43 14.43
N ARG A 199 -31.30 -6.64 13.47
CA ARG A 199 -32.47 -5.76 13.66
C ARG A 199 -33.76 -6.37 13.16
N ASP A 200 -33.71 -6.98 11.99
CA ASP A 200 -34.87 -7.46 11.24
C ASP A 200 -35.02 -8.99 11.41
N GLY A 201 -33.93 -9.69 11.72
CA GLY A 201 -33.93 -11.15 11.94
C GLY A 201 -34.01 -11.95 10.63
N ASP A 202 -33.74 -11.32 9.50
CA ASP A 202 -33.78 -11.93 8.17
C ASP A 202 -32.55 -11.57 7.30
N PHE A 203 -32.64 -11.85 6.00
CA PHE A 203 -31.61 -11.52 5.01
C PHE A 203 -32.10 -10.55 3.93
N ASP A 204 -33.37 -10.12 4.00
CA ASP A 204 -33.98 -9.28 2.98
C ASP A 204 -33.51 -7.84 3.18
N LEU A 205 -32.74 -7.32 2.22
CA LEU A 205 -32.11 -6.01 2.34
C LEU A 205 -32.95 -4.89 1.71
N ALA A 206 -34.16 -5.19 1.21
CA ALA A 206 -34.98 -4.23 0.48
C ALA A 206 -35.25 -2.97 1.30
N ASN A 207 -35.76 -3.13 2.52
CA ASN A 207 -35.97 -2.05 3.49
C ASN A 207 -34.66 -1.36 3.86
N ASN A 208 -33.58 -2.11 4.09
CA ASN A 208 -32.34 -1.51 4.58
C ASN A 208 -31.68 -0.57 3.56
N TYR A 209 -31.76 -0.88 2.26
CA TYR A 209 -31.28 0.03 1.22
C TYR A 209 -32.19 1.25 1.04
N GLU A 210 -33.51 1.07 1.18
CA GLU A 210 -34.49 2.15 1.10
C GLU A 210 -34.32 3.15 2.26
N GLN A 211 -34.19 2.63 3.49
CA GLN A 211 -34.02 3.39 4.73
C GLN A 211 -32.59 3.92 4.93
N ARG A 212 -31.62 3.41 4.15
CA ARG A 212 -30.20 3.75 4.21
C ARG A 212 -29.54 3.40 5.55
N ASP A 213 -29.82 2.22 6.09
CA ASP A 213 -29.26 1.78 7.38
C ASP A 213 -27.71 1.72 7.39
N TYR A 214 -27.10 1.65 6.20
CA TYR A 214 -25.65 1.76 6.05
C TYR A 214 -25.07 3.10 6.49
N ALA A 215 -25.84 4.19 6.48
CA ALA A 215 -25.36 5.51 6.88
C ALA A 215 -24.83 5.54 8.32
N GLY A 216 -25.46 4.76 9.21
CA GLY A 216 -25.12 4.71 10.64
C GLY A 216 -23.72 4.19 10.93
N PHE A 217 -23.22 3.22 10.13
CA PHE A 217 -21.88 2.66 10.31
C PHE A 217 -20.85 3.14 9.28
N MET A 218 -21.27 3.64 8.12
CA MET A 218 -20.36 4.20 7.12
C MET A 218 -19.92 5.63 7.43
N MET A 219 -20.71 6.40 8.21
CA MET A 219 -20.52 7.86 8.34
C MET A 219 -20.58 8.57 6.98
N PHE A 220 -21.50 8.12 6.12
CA PHE A 220 -21.72 8.61 4.77
C PHE A 220 -23.21 8.84 4.55
N GLU A 221 -23.58 10.02 4.05
CA GLU A 221 -24.98 10.44 3.89
C GLU A 221 -25.54 10.24 2.46
N GLY A 222 -24.67 9.93 1.50
CA GLY A 222 -25.08 9.67 0.12
C GLY A 222 -25.70 8.28 -0.07
N LYS A 223 -26.20 8.01 -1.29
CA LYS A 223 -26.70 6.69 -1.66
C LYS A 223 -25.57 5.81 -2.19
N ILE A 224 -25.52 4.56 -1.77
CA ILE A 224 -24.63 3.53 -2.36
C ILE A 224 -25.42 2.62 -3.32
N GLY A 225 -24.75 2.11 -4.36
CA GLY A 225 -25.37 1.15 -5.27
C GLY A 225 -25.67 -0.17 -4.57
N ALA A 226 -26.89 -0.69 -4.70
CA ALA A 226 -27.29 -1.88 -3.97
C ALA A 226 -26.62 -3.15 -4.52
N HIS A 227 -25.99 -3.93 -3.64
CA HIS A 227 -25.38 -5.21 -3.99
C HIS A 227 -26.35 -6.38 -3.74
N VAL A 228 -27.48 -6.36 -4.46
CA VAL A 228 -28.61 -7.30 -4.27
C VAL A 228 -29.13 -7.86 -5.58
N VAL A 229 -29.75 -9.04 -5.49
CA VAL A 229 -30.54 -9.68 -6.54
C VAL A 229 -31.93 -10.04 -5.99
N PRO A 230 -32.96 -10.11 -6.85
CA PRO A 230 -34.27 -10.63 -6.46
C PRO A 230 -34.18 -12.04 -5.85
N GLY A 231 -34.96 -12.29 -4.81
CA GLY A 231 -35.09 -13.60 -4.16
C GLY A 231 -36.29 -14.43 -4.61
N ALA A 232 -36.48 -15.59 -3.98
CA ALA A 232 -37.64 -16.46 -4.20
C ALA A 232 -38.96 -15.84 -3.71
N LYS A 233 -38.90 -15.03 -2.66
CA LYS A 233 -40.07 -14.29 -2.16
C LYS A 233 -40.31 -13.06 -3.06
N PRO A 234 -41.53 -12.84 -3.57
CA PRO A 234 -41.84 -11.64 -4.36
C PRO A 234 -41.47 -10.35 -3.61
N GLY A 235 -40.77 -9.44 -4.28
CA GLY A 235 -40.31 -8.17 -3.72
C GLY A 235 -39.01 -8.23 -2.89
N SER A 236 -38.55 -9.42 -2.49
CA SER A 236 -37.34 -9.57 -1.69
C SER A 236 -36.05 -9.22 -2.45
N ARG A 237 -35.07 -8.67 -1.73
CA ARG A 237 -33.76 -8.27 -2.25
C ARG A 237 -32.65 -8.87 -1.40
N TYR A 238 -32.10 -10.00 -1.82
CA TYR A 238 -31.01 -10.67 -1.11
C TYR A 238 -29.65 -10.25 -1.66
N SER A 239 -28.63 -10.21 -0.81
CA SER A 239 -27.28 -9.87 -1.26
C SER A 239 -26.74 -10.87 -2.28
N PHE A 240 -25.92 -10.43 -3.23
CA PHE A 240 -25.12 -11.38 -4.00
C PHE A 240 -23.82 -11.80 -3.30
N HIS A 241 -23.56 -11.28 -2.10
CA HIS A 241 -22.45 -11.71 -1.25
C HIS A 241 -22.90 -12.84 -0.34
N SER A 242 -22.05 -13.85 -0.16
CA SER A 242 -22.31 -14.93 0.80
C SER A 242 -22.18 -14.43 2.25
N PRO A 243 -22.99 -14.94 3.21
CA PRO A 243 -23.14 -14.34 4.54
C PRO A 243 -22.04 -14.73 5.53
N GLY A 244 -21.05 -15.55 5.14
CA GLY A 244 -20.02 -16.05 6.05
C GLY A 244 -19.23 -14.95 6.77
N VAL A 245 -18.90 -13.86 6.07
CA VAL A 245 -18.25 -12.69 6.70
C VAL A 245 -19.21 -11.98 7.65
N ALA A 246 -20.49 -11.85 7.27
CA ALA A 246 -21.50 -11.23 8.11
C ALA A 246 -21.65 -11.98 9.44
N PHE A 247 -21.74 -13.32 9.42
CA PHE A 247 -21.79 -14.11 10.65
C PHE A 247 -20.58 -13.92 11.56
N LEU A 248 -19.37 -13.80 10.99
CA LEU A 248 -18.17 -13.52 11.79
C LEU A 248 -18.20 -12.13 12.42
N MET A 249 -18.79 -11.15 11.73
CA MET A 249 -18.85 -9.77 12.20
C MET A 249 -20.03 -9.50 13.14
N LEU A 250 -21.07 -10.33 13.15
CA LEU A 250 -22.28 -10.19 13.99
C LEU A 250 -21.99 -9.81 15.45
N PRO A 251 -21.17 -10.55 16.23
CA PRO A 251 -20.92 -10.18 17.62
C PRO A 251 -20.21 -8.82 17.76
N PHE A 252 -19.29 -8.49 16.83
CA PHE A 252 -18.57 -7.22 16.86
C PHE A 252 -19.47 -6.05 16.48
N TYR A 253 -20.36 -6.25 15.50
CA TYR A 253 -21.35 -5.26 15.11
C TYR A 253 -22.36 -5.01 16.23
N ALA A 254 -22.88 -6.07 16.85
CA ALA A 254 -23.81 -5.98 17.98
C ALA A 254 -23.19 -5.21 19.16
N LEU A 255 -21.95 -5.53 19.53
CA LEU A 255 -21.22 -4.79 20.57
C LEU A 255 -20.92 -3.35 20.14
N SER A 256 -20.69 -3.11 18.85
CA SER A 256 -20.44 -1.77 18.33
C SER A 256 -21.66 -0.85 18.43
N ALA A 257 -22.88 -1.39 18.55
CA ALA A 257 -24.09 -0.60 18.74
C ALA A 257 -24.09 0.22 20.05
N LEU A 258 -23.23 -0.14 21.02
CA LEU A 258 -23.03 0.60 22.27
C LEU A 258 -22.14 1.85 22.09
N ILE A 259 -21.54 2.01 20.91
CA ILE A 259 -20.49 2.99 20.66
C ILE A 259 -20.78 3.71 19.33
N LYS A 260 -20.45 5.00 19.21
CA LYS A 260 -20.70 5.79 18.00
C LYS A 260 -19.41 6.32 17.37
N GLY A 261 -19.51 6.78 16.13
CA GLY A 261 -18.42 7.42 15.42
C GLY A 261 -17.23 6.51 15.19
N ARG A 262 -16.02 7.07 15.19
CA ARG A 262 -14.77 6.37 14.84
C ARG A 262 -14.52 5.08 15.63
N ALA A 263 -14.92 5.06 16.90
CA ALA A 263 -14.75 3.89 17.75
C ALA A 263 -15.61 2.69 17.28
N LEU A 264 -16.80 2.90 16.71
CA LEU A 264 -17.61 1.84 16.11
C LEU A 264 -16.84 1.12 14.99
N VAL A 265 -16.22 1.88 14.08
CA VAL A 265 -15.44 1.33 12.95
C VAL A 265 -14.26 0.50 13.46
N PHE A 266 -13.58 1.01 14.48
CA PHE A 266 -12.47 0.30 15.13
C PHE A 266 -12.92 -1.05 15.71
N PHE A 267 -14.03 -1.10 16.45
CA PHE A 267 -14.54 -2.33 17.06
C PHE A 267 -14.99 -3.38 16.05
N ILE A 268 -15.60 -2.98 14.94
CA ILE A 268 -15.96 -3.92 13.86
C ILE A 268 -14.69 -4.51 13.24
N ARG A 269 -13.69 -3.68 12.93
CA ARG A 269 -12.41 -4.13 12.34
C ARG A 269 -11.57 -5.01 13.28
N LEU A 270 -11.79 -4.94 14.60
CA LEU A 270 -11.21 -5.86 15.57
C LEU A 270 -11.61 -7.32 15.28
N GLY A 271 -12.85 -7.57 14.82
CA GLY A 271 -13.32 -8.91 14.47
C GLY A 271 -12.47 -9.56 13.39
N MET A 272 -12.10 -8.80 12.36
CA MET A 272 -11.21 -9.29 11.30
C MET A 272 -9.77 -9.44 11.79
N SER A 273 -9.31 -8.54 12.67
CA SER A 273 -7.95 -8.55 13.22
C SER A 273 -7.61 -9.86 13.95
N LEU A 274 -8.61 -10.51 14.55
CA LEU A 274 -8.46 -11.84 15.13
C LEU A 274 -8.09 -12.90 14.07
N TRP A 275 -8.77 -12.89 12.93
CA TRP A 275 -8.49 -13.81 11.82
C TRP A 275 -7.14 -13.53 11.17
N GLY A 276 -6.76 -12.25 11.03
CA GLY A 276 -5.40 -11.87 10.64
C GLY A 276 -4.34 -12.44 11.59
N ALA A 277 -4.57 -12.37 12.90
CA ALA A 277 -3.66 -12.92 13.90
C ALA A 277 -3.62 -14.46 13.87
N ILE A 278 -4.75 -15.13 13.59
CA ILE A 278 -4.78 -16.59 13.35
C ILE A 278 -3.95 -16.93 12.12
N PHE A 279 -4.11 -16.22 11.00
CA PHE A 279 -3.32 -16.43 9.78
C PHE A 279 -1.81 -16.29 10.07
N ALA A 280 -1.41 -15.22 10.74
CA ALA A 280 -0.02 -14.98 11.15
C ALA A 280 0.53 -16.16 11.95
N VAL A 281 -0.22 -16.66 12.95
CA VAL A 281 0.17 -17.84 13.72
C VAL A 281 0.26 -19.09 12.84
N GLN A 282 -0.64 -19.29 11.87
CA GLN A 282 -0.54 -20.43 10.95
C GLN A 282 0.74 -20.37 10.11
N VAL A 283 1.17 -19.19 9.66
CA VAL A 283 2.47 -19.01 8.98
C VAL A 283 3.63 -19.46 9.86
N TYR A 284 3.65 -19.02 11.13
CA TYR A 284 4.67 -19.45 12.09
C TYR A 284 4.66 -20.96 12.33
N LEU A 285 3.49 -21.55 12.58
CA LEU A 285 3.33 -22.98 12.85
C LEU A 285 3.69 -23.85 11.65
N PHE A 286 3.32 -23.40 10.44
CA PHE A 286 3.73 -24.06 9.21
C PHE A 286 5.25 -24.05 9.08
N ALA A 287 5.87 -22.88 9.21
CA ALA A 287 7.30 -22.73 9.05
C ALA A 287 8.11 -23.52 10.08
N ARG A 288 7.62 -23.61 11.32
CA ARG A 288 8.22 -24.49 12.33
C ARG A 288 8.11 -25.96 11.94
N SER A 289 6.95 -26.40 11.46
CA SER A 289 6.73 -27.79 11.06
C SER A 289 7.62 -28.20 9.87
N GLU A 290 7.74 -27.33 8.88
CA GLU A 290 8.49 -27.60 7.64
C GLU A 290 10.02 -27.53 7.83
N TRP A 291 10.52 -26.50 8.53
CA TRP A 291 11.97 -26.25 8.60
C TRP A 291 12.61 -26.48 9.96
N GLN A 292 11.82 -26.68 11.03
CA GLN A 292 12.30 -26.87 12.40
C GLN A 292 13.30 -25.79 12.87
N LYS A 293 13.11 -24.55 12.37
CA LYS A 293 13.98 -23.40 12.64
C LYS A 293 13.17 -22.20 13.11
N ASP A 294 13.19 -21.95 14.41
CA ASP A 294 12.40 -20.88 15.04
C ASP A 294 12.71 -19.48 14.45
N ASN A 295 13.98 -19.17 14.20
CA ASN A 295 14.36 -17.89 13.60
C ASN A 295 13.81 -17.71 12.17
N LEU A 296 13.69 -18.80 11.39
CA LEU A 296 13.08 -18.73 10.06
C LEU A 296 11.57 -18.56 10.17
N ALA A 297 10.94 -19.30 11.09
CA ALA A 297 9.51 -19.19 11.34
C ALA A 297 9.10 -17.79 11.83
N LEU A 298 9.89 -17.18 12.72
CA LEU A 298 9.68 -15.80 13.17
C LEU A 298 9.85 -14.79 12.03
N LYS A 299 10.86 -14.98 11.16
CA LYS A 299 11.05 -14.11 9.99
C LYS A 299 9.87 -14.22 9.02
N LEU A 300 9.37 -15.42 8.74
CA LEU A 300 8.21 -15.60 7.86
C LEU A 300 6.94 -15.04 8.48
N TRP A 301 6.71 -15.27 9.78
CA TRP A 301 5.61 -14.64 10.51
C TRP A 301 5.65 -13.12 10.37
N PHE A 302 6.81 -12.50 10.64
CA PHE A 302 6.96 -11.06 10.61
C PHE A 302 6.79 -10.51 9.18
N LEU A 303 7.55 -11.04 8.23
CA LEU A 303 7.56 -10.51 6.86
C LEU A 303 6.25 -10.75 6.13
N THR A 304 5.60 -11.90 6.29
CA THR A 304 4.32 -12.15 5.62
C THR A 304 3.19 -11.33 6.25
N SER A 305 3.15 -11.23 7.59
CA SER A 305 2.00 -10.64 8.29
C SER A 305 2.00 -9.11 8.29
N PHE A 306 3.19 -8.49 8.31
CA PHE A 306 3.34 -7.04 8.45
C PHE A 306 3.70 -6.32 7.15
N THR A 307 3.58 -6.98 6.00
CA THR A 307 3.65 -6.34 4.68
C THR A 307 2.31 -6.44 3.96
N THR A 308 2.12 -5.61 2.93
CA THR A 308 1.02 -5.76 1.98
C THR A 308 1.07 -7.14 1.32
N PRO A 309 -0.07 -7.79 1.03
CA PRO A 309 -1.44 -7.39 1.33
C PRO A 309 -1.94 -7.86 2.69
N ALA A 310 -1.29 -8.85 3.31
CA ALA A 310 -1.79 -9.51 4.52
C ALA A 310 -2.04 -8.54 5.69
N PHE A 311 -1.18 -7.53 5.86
CA PHE A 311 -1.37 -6.52 6.91
C PHE A 311 -2.72 -5.80 6.78
N PHE A 312 -3.05 -5.29 5.60
CA PHE A 312 -4.29 -4.55 5.37
C PHE A 312 -5.51 -5.47 5.40
N TYR A 313 -5.44 -6.64 4.77
CA TYR A 313 -6.54 -7.61 4.80
C TYR A 313 -6.79 -8.22 6.17
N SER A 314 -5.86 -8.06 7.13
CA SER A 314 -6.05 -8.51 8.50
C SER A 314 -7.12 -7.73 9.24
N PHE A 315 -7.48 -6.51 8.82
CA PHE A 315 -8.48 -5.69 9.53
C PHE A 315 -9.54 -5.06 8.63
N HIS A 316 -9.55 -5.35 7.33
CA HIS A 316 -10.67 -5.00 6.43
C HIS A 316 -11.70 -6.14 6.39
N VAL A 317 -12.98 -5.80 6.22
CA VAL A 317 -14.11 -6.74 6.27
C VAL A 317 -14.22 -7.51 4.96
N TYR A 318 -13.30 -8.47 4.79
CA TYR A 318 -13.13 -9.25 3.57
C TYR A 318 -12.89 -10.74 3.89
N PRO A 319 -13.47 -11.68 3.11
CA PRO A 319 -13.32 -13.10 3.37
C PRO A 319 -11.90 -13.65 3.18
N GLU A 320 -11.05 -12.95 2.40
CA GLU A 320 -9.79 -13.48 1.90
C GLU A 320 -8.81 -13.90 3.00
N ILE A 321 -8.66 -13.10 4.07
CA ILE A 321 -7.74 -13.44 5.17
C ILE A 321 -8.22 -14.65 5.98
N VAL A 322 -9.54 -14.81 6.10
CA VAL A 322 -10.16 -15.96 6.78
C VAL A 322 -9.89 -17.21 5.97
N VAL A 323 -10.14 -17.16 4.66
CA VAL A 323 -9.86 -18.28 3.75
C VAL A 323 -8.37 -18.62 3.72
N ALA A 324 -7.48 -17.62 3.76
CA ALA A 324 -6.03 -17.84 3.86
C ALA A 324 -5.64 -18.56 5.16
N ALA A 325 -6.22 -18.17 6.30
CA ALA A 325 -5.99 -18.81 7.60
C ALA A 325 -6.47 -20.26 7.60
N LEU A 326 -7.70 -20.50 7.16
CA LEU A 326 -8.33 -21.82 7.15
C LEU A 326 -7.62 -22.76 6.16
N SER A 327 -7.35 -22.32 4.93
CA SER A 327 -6.66 -23.14 3.92
C SER A 327 -5.25 -23.54 4.36
N LEU A 328 -4.45 -22.62 4.90
CA LEU A 328 -3.13 -22.94 5.43
C LEU A 328 -3.21 -23.87 6.65
N ALA A 329 -4.20 -23.68 7.53
CA ALA A 329 -4.43 -24.57 8.66
C ALA A 329 -4.76 -26.00 8.20
N VAL A 330 -5.67 -26.17 7.24
CA VAL A 330 -6.02 -27.47 6.65
C VAL A 330 -4.80 -28.12 6.02
N PHE A 331 -4.07 -27.39 5.17
CA PHE A 331 -2.86 -27.91 4.52
C PHE A 331 -1.82 -28.36 5.55
N ARG A 332 -1.54 -27.52 6.57
CA ARG A 332 -0.59 -27.83 7.65
C ARG A 332 -1.01 -29.06 8.47
N ILE A 333 -2.29 -29.15 8.84
CA ILE A 333 -2.82 -30.26 9.64
C ILE A 333 -2.70 -31.58 8.86
N LEU A 334 -3.13 -31.60 7.59
CA LEU A 334 -3.05 -32.78 6.73
C LEU A 334 -1.60 -33.21 6.47
N ARG A 335 -0.71 -32.24 6.24
CA ARG A 335 0.69 -32.49 5.90
C ARG A 335 1.51 -33.01 7.09
N PHE A 336 1.43 -32.34 8.24
CA PHE A 336 2.40 -32.53 9.33
C PHE A 336 1.86 -33.25 10.57
N SER A 337 0.55 -33.51 10.67
CA SER A 337 0.06 -34.33 11.79
C SER A 337 0.63 -35.74 11.65
N PRO A 338 1.30 -36.33 12.66
CA PRO A 338 1.76 -37.72 12.59
C PRO A 338 0.58 -38.69 12.52
N THR A 339 -0.43 -38.47 13.36
CA THR A 339 -1.71 -39.17 13.35
C THR A 339 -2.85 -38.19 13.10
N LEU A 340 -3.74 -38.53 12.17
CA LEU A 340 -4.92 -37.73 11.87
C LEU A 340 -6.14 -38.33 12.57
N THR A 341 -6.43 -37.83 13.77
CA THR A 341 -7.63 -38.21 14.54
C THR A 341 -8.91 -37.79 13.80
N TRP A 342 -10.03 -38.47 14.06
CA TRP A 342 -11.33 -38.09 13.50
C TRP A 342 -11.72 -36.64 13.79
N LYS A 343 -11.39 -36.09 14.98
CA LYS A 343 -11.64 -34.69 15.33
C LYS A 343 -10.91 -33.71 14.42
N ARG A 344 -9.62 -33.94 14.18
CA ARG A 344 -8.80 -33.14 13.25
C ARG A 344 -9.27 -33.27 11.81
N ALA A 345 -9.68 -34.47 11.40
CA ALA A 345 -10.21 -34.70 10.06
C ALA A 345 -11.57 -34.01 9.86
N ALA A 346 -12.48 -34.12 10.83
CA ALA A 346 -13.73 -33.36 10.86
C ALA A 346 -13.48 -31.85 10.81
N LEU A 347 -12.51 -31.35 11.58
CA LEU A 347 -12.14 -29.93 11.56
C LEU A 347 -11.66 -29.48 10.18
N CYS A 348 -10.82 -30.28 9.50
CA CYS A 348 -10.42 -29.98 8.11
C CYS A 348 -11.63 -29.98 7.16
N GLY A 349 -12.55 -30.93 7.30
CA GLY A 349 -13.78 -31.00 6.51
C GLY A 349 -14.66 -29.78 6.73
N LEU A 350 -14.87 -29.38 7.99
CA LEU A 350 -15.62 -28.18 8.37
C LEU A 350 -14.98 -26.91 7.80
N PHE A 351 -13.67 -26.74 7.95
CA PHE A 351 -12.95 -25.58 7.42
C PHE A 351 -13.08 -25.49 5.90
N LEU A 352 -12.92 -26.60 5.17
CA LEU A 352 -13.10 -26.59 3.72
C LEU A 352 -14.56 -26.36 3.31
N GLY A 353 -15.52 -26.99 3.98
CA GLY A 353 -16.95 -26.76 3.73
C GLY A 353 -17.36 -25.31 3.94
N SER A 354 -16.73 -24.61 4.90
CA SER A 354 -17.01 -23.19 5.18
C SER A 354 -16.68 -22.25 4.03
N PHE A 355 -15.87 -22.65 3.04
CA PHE A 355 -15.51 -21.79 1.89
C PHE A 355 -16.73 -21.37 1.07
N PHE A 356 -17.76 -22.23 1.03
CA PHE A 356 -19.03 -21.94 0.34
C PHE A 356 -19.77 -20.76 0.99
N TRP A 357 -19.70 -20.65 2.31
CA TRP A 357 -20.30 -19.55 3.06
C TRP A 357 -19.57 -18.21 2.87
N PHE A 358 -18.30 -18.22 2.47
CA PHE A 358 -17.54 -16.99 2.22
C PHE A 358 -17.71 -16.46 0.79
N HIS A 359 -17.71 -17.37 -0.20
CA HIS A 359 -18.09 -17.10 -1.60
C HIS A 359 -18.04 -18.41 -2.39
N ALA A 360 -19.20 -19.00 -2.72
CA ALA A 360 -19.28 -20.33 -3.32
C ALA A 360 -18.48 -20.49 -4.63
N LEU A 361 -18.75 -19.66 -5.65
CA LEU A 361 -18.06 -19.77 -6.94
C LEU A 361 -16.57 -19.44 -6.87
N LYS A 362 -16.19 -18.39 -6.13
CA LYS A 362 -14.82 -17.91 -6.07
C LYS A 362 -13.90 -18.92 -5.39
N TYR A 363 -14.33 -19.53 -4.28
CA TYR A 363 -13.48 -20.42 -3.48
C TYR A 363 -13.55 -21.88 -3.90
N ILE A 364 -14.40 -22.27 -4.85
CA ILE A 364 -14.44 -23.65 -5.37
C ILE A 364 -13.08 -24.09 -5.93
N ALA A 365 -12.37 -23.17 -6.60
CA ALA A 365 -11.06 -23.43 -7.20
C ALA A 365 -9.94 -23.59 -6.16
N LEU A 366 -10.16 -23.18 -4.91
CA LEU A 366 -9.26 -23.49 -3.79
C LEU A 366 -9.74 -24.72 -3.02
N PHE A 367 -11.06 -24.89 -2.89
CA PHE A 367 -11.70 -26.01 -2.22
C PHE A 367 -11.35 -27.34 -2.89
N ILE A 368 -11.58 -27.49 -4.21
CA ILE A 368 -11.41 -28.78 -4.91
C ILE A 368 -9.99 -29.33 -4.74
N PRO A 369 -8.90 -28.60 -5.05
CA PRO A 369 -7.55 -29.14 -4.91
C PRO A 369 -7.20 -29.54 -3.48
N LEU A 370 -7.55 -28.70 -2.49
CA LEU A 370 -7.32 -29.02 -1.07
C LEU A 370 -8.17 -30.20 -0.62
N PHE A 371 -9.39 -30.31 -1.13
CA PHE A 371 -10.30 -31.38 -0.78
C PHE A 371 -9.77 -32.73 -1.26
N LEU A 372 -9.37 -32.79 -2.53
CA LEU A 372 -8.76 -33.96 -3.16
C LEU A 372 -7.42 -34.33 -2.51
N TYR A 373 -6.60 -33.33 -2.15
CA TYR A 373 -5.38 -33.57 -1.38
C TYR A 373 -5.68 -34.20 -0.02
N GLY A 374 -6.70 -33.70 0.70
CA GLY A 374 -7.18 -34.30 1.94
C GLY A 374 -7.60 -35.75 1.77
N LEU A 375 -8.39 -36.06 0.73
CA LEU A 375 -8.78 -37.43 0.39
C LEU A 375 -7.58 -38.33 0.14
N TRP A 376 -6.60 -37.84 -0.64
CA TRP A 376 -5.38 -38.57 -0.95
C TRP A 376 -4.55 -38.88 0.31
N VAL A 377 -4.34 -37.88 1.18
CA VAL A 377 -3.63 -38.07 2.46
C VAL A 377 -4.34 -39.07 3.35
N LEU A 378 -5.66 -38.94 3.49
CA LEU A 378 -6.49 -39.79 4.34
C LEU A 378 -6.55 -41.24 3.85
N ARG A 379 -6.62 -41.46 2.53
CA ARG A 379 -6.59 -42.81 1.93
C ARG A 379 -5.26 -43.53 2.16
N LYS A 380 -4.15 -42.79 2.15
CA LYS A 380 -2.79 -43.34 2.30
C LYS A 380 -2.39 -43.67 3.73
N ARG A 381 -3.22 -43.36 4.74
CA ARG A 381 -2.91 -43.60 6.15
C ARG A 381 -3.79 -44.74 6.70
N PRO A 382 -3.41 -46.01 6.50
CA PRO A 382 -4.24 -47.16 6.84
C PRO A 382 -4.17 -47.42 8.35
N ARG A 383 -5.20 -47.00 9.09
CA ARG A 383 -5.49 -47.57 10.42
C ARG A 383 -6.99 -47.75 10.66
N THR A 384 -7.82 -46.75 10.32
CA THR A 384 -9.29 -46.84 10.40
C THR A 384 -9.94 -45.94 9.34
N ARG A 385 -11.17 -46.27 8.89
CA ARG A 385 -11.93 -45.43 7.95
C ARG A 385 -12.58 -44.19 8.61
N LEU A 386 -12.60 -44.13 9.94
CA LEU A 386 -13.29 -43.09 10.70
C LEU A 386 -12.82 -41.66 10.38
N PRO A 387 -11.51 -41.32 10.32
CA PRO A 387 -11.08 -39.97 9.97
C PRO A 387 -11.50 -39.55 8.56
N LEU A 388 -11.48 -40.47 7.59
CA LEU A 388 -11.94 -40.21 6.23
C LEU A 388 -13.45 -39.90 6.23
N LEU A 389 -14.24 -40.73 6.92
CA LEU A 389 -15.69 -40.52 7.01
C LEU A 389 -16.01 -39.19 7.72
N SER A 390 -15.35 -38.88 8.83
CA SER A 390 -15.54 -37.63 9.55
C SER A 390 -15.18 -36.39 8.72
N TYR A 391 -14.13 -36.47 7.90
CA TYR A 391 -13.76 -35.42 6.96
C TYR A 391 -14.83 -35.19 5.90
N LEU A 392 -15.32 -36.27 5.28
CA LEU A 392 -16.38 -36.22 4.27
C LEU A 392 -17.70 -35.68 4.85
N LEU A 393 -18.16 -36.25 5.97
CA LEU A 393 -19.41 -35.87 6.60
C LEU A 393 -19.39 -34.43 7.10
N ALA A 394 -18.29 -33.96 7.69
CA ALA A 394 -18.18 -32.57 8.13
C ALA A 394 -18.22 -31.59 6.95
N ALA A 395 -17.51 -31.87 5.86
CA ALA A 395 -17.57 -31.03 4.66
C ALA A 395 -18.97 -31.05 4.03
N ALA A 396 -19.54 -32.25 3.85
CA ALA A 396 -20.86 -32.44 3.26
C ALA A 396 -21.96 -31.75 4.07
N ALA A 397 -21.94 -31.84 5.40
CA ALA A 397 -22.91 -31.17 6.27
C ALA A 397 -22.89 -29.65 6.09
N VAL A 398 -21.70 -29.02 6.11
CA VAL A 398 -21.57 -27.56 5.97
C VAL A 398 -21.98 -27.09 4.58
N ILE A 399 -21.64 -27.85 3.54
CA ILE A 399 -22.05 -27.55 2.15
C ILE A 399 -23.56 -27.73 1.99
N PHE A 400 -24.13 -28.80 2.55
CA PHE A 400 -25.56 -29.06 2.53
C PHE A 400 -26.34 -27.92 3.19
N LEU A 401 -25.90 -27.45 4.36
CA LEU A 401 -26.52 -26.30 5.02
C LEU A 401 -26.45 -25.02 4.16
N TYR A 402 -25.34 -24.78 3.46
CA TYR A 402 -25.24 -23.66 2.53
C TYR A 402 -26.22 -23.80 1.36
N LEU A 403 -26.33 -25.00 0.79
CA LEU A 403 -27.26 -25.27 -0.32
C LEU A 403 -28.72 -25.10 0.11
N GLN A 404 -29.07 -25.52 1.33
CA GLN A 404 -30.39 -25.28 1.90
C GLN A 404 -30.65 -23.79 2.14
N PHE A 405 -29.67 -23.06 2.68
CA PHE A 405 -29.73 -21.60 2.80
C PHE A 405 -29.97 -20.93 1.44
N GLN A 406 -29.23 -21.36 0.41
CA GLN A 406 -29.35 -20.80 -0.92
C GLN A 406 -30.71 -21.09 -1.56
N HIS A 407 -31.22 -22.32 -1.42
CA HIS A 407 -32.53 -22.68 -1.91
C HIS A 407 -33.64 -21.91 -1.17
N ALA A 408 -33.53 -21.75 0.14
CA ALA A 408 -34.51 -21.01 0.93
C ALA A 408 -34.64 -19.53 0.52
N LEU A 409 -33.53 -18.87 0.21
CA LEU A 409 -33.54 -17.46 -0.18
C LEU A 409 -33.77 -17.24 -1.68
N TYR A 410 -33.08 -17.99 -2.54
CA TYR A 410 -33.07 -17.74 -3.99
C TYR A 410 -33.93 -18.73 -4.78
N GLY A 411 -34.48 -19.77 -4.15
CA GLY A 411 -35.35 -20.75 -4.78
C GLY A 411 -34.60 -21.80 -5.61
N THR A 412 -33.27 -21.85 -5.52
CA THR A 412 -32.43 -22.72 -6.36
C THR A 412 -31.15 -23.15 -5.66
N TYR A 413 -30.71 -24.37 -5.99
CA TYR A 413 -29.44 -24.94 -5.55
C TYR A 413 -28.25 -24.52 -6.43
N SER A 414 -28.49 -23.77 -7.50
CA SER A 414 -27.45 -23.37 -8.44
C SER A 414 -26.49 -22.34 -7.83
N LEU A 415 -25.22 -22.72 -7.66
CA LEU A 415 -24.19 -21.83 -7.10
C LEU A 415 -23.96 -20.55 -7.95
N SER A 416 -24.46 -20.52 -9.19
CA SER A 416 -24.30 -19.39 -10.12
C SER A 416 -25.41 -18.34 -10.06
N THR A 417 -26.54 -18.64 -9.42
CA THR A 417 -27.65 -17.69 -9.23
C THR A 417 -27.19 -16.44 -8.51
N VAL A 418 -26.21 -16.59 -7.63
CA VAL A 418 -25.55 -15.54 -6.88
C VAL A 418 -24.26 -15.15 -7.61
N SER A 419 -24.39 -14.29 -8.63
CA SER A 419 -23.27 -13.76 -9.42
C SER A 419 -23.30 -12.24 -9.47
N TRP A 420 -22.11 -11.63 -9.40
CA TRP A 420 -21.91 -10.18 -9.55
C TRP A 420 -22.27 -9.65 -10.95
N ALA A 421 -22.38 -10.52 -11.96
CA ALA A 421 -22.57 -10.13 -13.35
C ALA A 421 -24.05 -9.97 -13.75
N ALA A 422 -24.95 -10.77 -13.18
CA ALA A 422 -26.40 -10.69 -13.29
C ALA A 422 -27.03 -11.84 -12.49
N GLN A 423 -28.29 -11.72 -12.11
CA GLN A 423 -29.10 -12.87 -11.69
C GLN A 423 -29.16 -13.85 -12.86
N MET A 424 -28.72 -15.08 -12.62
CA MET A 424 -28.99 -16.17 -13.55
C MET A 424 -30.27 -16.83 -13.10
N THR A 425 -31.36 -16.54 -13.80
CA THR A 425 -32.58 -17.31 -13.68
C THR A 425 -32.31 -18.72 -14.22
N ASP A 426 -33.01 -19.71 -13.66
CA ASP A 426 -32.69 -21.15 -13.68
C ASP A 426 -32.79 -21.84 -15.07
N THR A 427 -32.63 -21.10 -16.17
CA THR A 427 -32.50 -21.71 -17.49
C THR A 427 -31.05 -22.13 -17.70
N GLY A 428 -30.81 -23.43 -17.89
CA GLY A 428 -29.47 -23.95 -18.24
C GLY A 428 -28.86 -23.22 -19.44
N GLU A 429 -29.69 -22.65 -20.32
CA GLU A 429 -29.27 -21.82 -21.45
C GLU A 429 -28.57 -20.51 -21.05
N GLU A 430 -29.06 -19.77 -20.04
CA GLU A 430 -28.42 -18.53 -19.58
C GLU A 430 -27.07 -18.80 -18.94
N PHE A 431 -26.98 -19.86 -18.13
CA PHE A 431 -25.72 -20.33 -17.57
C PHE A 431 -24.75 -20.77 -18.68
N ILE A 432 -25.21 -21.55 -19.65
CA ILE A 432 -24.39 -21.97 -20.81
C ILE A 432 -23.95 -20.75 -21.62
N ARG A 433 -24.82 -19.76 -21.83
CA ARG A 433 -24.50 -18.53 -22.56
C ARG A 433 -23.46 -17.68 -21.83
N PHE A 434 -23.59 -17.55 -20.52
CA PHE A 434 -22.60 -16.88 -19.68
C PHE A 434 -21.27 -17.65 -19.64
N ALA A 435 -21.31 -18.96 -19.44
CA ALA A 435 -20.13 -19.82 -19.46
C ALA A 435 -19.44 -19.75 -20.83
N LYS A 436 -20.18 -19.79 -21.94
CA LYS A 436 -19.65 -19.58 -23.30
C LYS A 436 -19.04 -18.19 -23.46
N THR A 437 -19.67 -17.16 -22.89
CA THR A 437 -19.14 -15.79 -22.91
C THR A 437 -17.82 -15.71 -22.13
N LEU A 438 -17.76 -16.25 -20.92
CA LEU A 438 -16.54 -16.28 -20.10
C LEU A 438 -15.43 -17.12 -20.76
N LEU A 439 -15.77 -18.26 -21.35
CA LEU A 439 -14.79 -19.20 -21.90
C LEU A 439 -14.30 -18.80 -23.29
N PHE A 440 -15.14 -18.19 -24.14
CA PHE A 440 -14.81 -17.95 -25.55
C PHE A 440 -14.86 -16.48 -25.98
N LYS A 441 -15.61 -15.60 -25.31
CA LYS A 441 -15.70 -14.18 -25.71
C LYS A 441 -14.63 -13.29 -25.08
N ILE A 442 -14.09 -13.67 -23.91
CA ILE A 442 -12.97 -12.93 -23.30
C ILE A 442 -11.68 -13.29 -24.03
N PRO A 443 -11.00 -12.32 -24.69
CA PRO A 443 -9.75 -12.57 -25.41
C PRO A 443 -8.66 -13.16 -24.51
N LEU A 444 -7.77 -14.00 -25.08
CA LEU A 444 -6.62 -14.53 -24.34
C LEU A 444 -5.67 -13.43 -23.81
N PRO A 445 -5.37 -12.35 -24.58
CA PRO A 445 -4.55 -11.25 -24.08
C PRO A 445 -5.07 -10.65 -22.76
N ASP A 446 -6.37 -10.37 -22.68
CA ASP A 446 -7.02 -9.83 -21.48
C ASP A 446 -6.84 -10.71 -20.24
N ARG A 447 -6.86 -12.04 -20.41
CA ARG A 447 -6.65 -13.00 -19.31
C ARG A 447 -5.21 -12.99 -18.84
N TRP A 448 -4.27 -12.95 -19.79
CA TRP A 448 -2.85 -12.87 -19.49
C TRP A 448 -2.47 -11.55 -18.84
N GLU A 449 -2.99 -10.43 -19.36
CA GLU A 449 -2.81 -9.09 -18.77
C GLU A 449 -3.39 -9.01 -17.37
N THR A 450 -4.55 -9.64 -17.12
CA THR A 450 -5.11 -9.73 -15.76
C THR A 450 -4.19 -10.52 -14.83
N LEU A 451 -3.70 -11.69 -15.27
CA LEU A 451 -2.78 -12.51 -14.48
C LEU A 451 -1.48 -11.76 -14.17
N ALA A 452 -0.88 -11.13 -15.17
CA ALA A 452 0.30 -10.29 -15.01
C ALA A 452 0.01 -9.12 -14.06
N GLY A 453 -1.17 -8.51 -14.18
CA GLY A 453 -1.62 -7.40 -13.34
C GLY A 453 -1.63 -7.71 -11.85
N TYR A 454 -2.03 -8.92 -11.44
CA TYR A 454 -2.00 -9.32 -10.02
C TYR A 454 -0.62 -9.23 -9.37
N PHE A 455 0.44 -9.33 -10.18
CA PHE A 455 1.82 -9.28 -9.69
C PHE A 455 2.51 -7.96 -10.01
N LEU A 456 2.27 -7.41 -11.20
CA LEU A 456 3.07 -6.35 -11.79
C LEU A 456 2.34 -5.01 -11.97
N ASP A 457 1.03 -4.95 -11.79
CA ASP A 457 0.34 -3.67 -11.96
C ASP A 457 0.76 -2.66 -10.88
N GLN A 458 0.99 -1.41 -11.27
CA GLN A 458 1.38 -0.35 -10.33
C GLN A 458 0.23 0.13 -9.42
N ARG A 459 -1.03 -0.25 -9.66
CA ARG A 459 -2.17 0.12 -8.81
C ARG A 459 -2.52 -0.95 -7.80
N ASP A 460 -2.48 -2.23 -8.18
CA ASP A 460 -2.85 -3.35 -7.30
C ASP A 460 -1.93 -4.59 -7.36
N GLY A 461 -0.77 -4.51 -8.02
CA GLY A 461 0.15 -5.63 -8.21
C GLY A 461 1.02 -5.95 -6.99
N LEU A 462 1.13 -7.23 -6.64
CA LEU A 462 1.82 -7.69 -5.43
C LEU A 462 3.29 -7.27 -5.33
N PHE A 463 4.07 -7.36 -6.42
CA PHE A 463 5.52 -7.17 -6.35
C PHE A 463 5.92 -5.71 -6.15
N PHE A 464 5.10 -4.76 -6.58
CA PHE A 464 5.38 -3.34 -6.40
C PHE A 464 4.93 -2.84 -5.02
N TYR A 465 3.90 -3.41 -4.43
CA TYR A 465 3.46 -3.05 -3.07
C TYR A 465 4.15 -3.88 -1.97
N ALA A 466 4.64 -5.07 -2.30
CA ALA A 466 5.43 -5.91 -1.42
C ALA A 466 6.58 -6.61 -2.17
N PRO A 467 7.67 -5.87 -2.48
CA PRO A 467 8.84 -6.39 -3.18
C PRO A 467 9.45 -7.68 -2.61
N ILE A 468 9.22 -8.00 -1.32
CA ILE A 468 9.64 -9.29 -0.74
C ILE A 468 9.10 -10.50 -1.50
N PHE A 469 7.88 -10.43 -2.05
CA PHE A 469 7.26 -11.57 -2.72
C PHE A 469 7.86 -11.85 -4.10
N PHE A 470 8.61 -10.90 -4.66
CA PHE A 470 9.45 -11.16 -5.83
C PHE A 470 10.43 -12.33 -5.57
N PHE A 471 11.00 -12.39 -4.35
CA PHE A 471 11.93 -13.44 -3.95
C PHE A 471 11.26 -14.79 -3.71
N ALA A 472 9.93 -14.84 -3.64
CA ALA A 472 9.19 -16.10 -3.67
C ALA A 472 9.40 -16.82 -5.01
N LEU A 473 9.67 -16.12 -6.12
CA LEU A 473 9.98 -16.75 -7.41
C LEU A 473 11.32 -17.50 -7.36
N PHE A 474 12.35 -16.90 -6.76
CA PHE A 474 13.63 -17.56 -6.51
C PHE A 474 13.51 -18.72 -5.50
N GLY A 475 12.62 -18.56 -4.53
CA GLY A 475 12.24 -19.60 -3.60
C GLY A 475 11.53 -20.77 -4.26
N ALA A 476 10.67 -20.51 -5.24
CA ALA A 476 9.99 -21.52 -6.04
C ALA A 476 10.98 -22.33 -6.88
N VAL A 477 12.00 -21.67 -7.47
CA VAL A 477 13.12 -22.36 -8.15
C VAL A 477 13.86 -23.30 -7.18
N GLU A 478 14.12 -22.86 -5.94
CA GLU A 478 14.76 -23.71 -4.94
C GLU A 478 13.91 -24.88 -4.48
N MET A 479 12.62 -24.63 -4.31
CA MET A 479 11.65 -25.66 -3.98
C MET A 479 11.58 -26.69 -5.12
N PHE A 480 11.54 -26.26 -6.38
CA PHE A 480 11.52 -27.14 -7.54
C PHE A 480 12.77 -28.03 -7.62
N ARG A 481 13.96 -27.46 -7.39
CA ARG A 481 15.23 -28.19 -7.45
C ARG A 481 15.40 -29.22 -6.34
N ARG A 482 14.90 -28.92 -5.15
CA ARG A 482 15.18 -29.71 -3.93
C ARG A 482 14.02 -30.58 -3.49
N LYS A 483 12.80 -30.13 -3.72
CA LYS A 483 11.54 -30.80 -3.36
C LYS A 483 10.50 -30.63 -4.47
N LYS A 484 10.81 -31.12 -5.67
CA LYS A 484 9.95 -31.03 -6.87
C LYS A 484 8.50 -31.45 -6.61
N GLY A 485 8.29 -32.54 -5.86
CA GLY A 485 6.95 -33.00 -5.50
C GLY A 485 6.17 -31.99 -4.64
N ASP A 486 6.83 -31.36 -3.66
CA ASP A 486 6.20 -30.34 -2.82
C ASP A 486 5.92 -29.06 -3.63
N PHE A 487 6.79 -28.71 -4.57
CA PHE A 487 6.56 -27.58 -5.49
C PHE A 487 5.28 -27.77 -6.29
N TRP A 488 5.13 -28.91 -6.96
CA TRP A 488 3.92 -29.21 -7.75
C TRP A 488 2.68 -29.33 -6.87
N LEU A 489 2.82 -29.84 -5.66
CA LEU A 489 1.73 -29.87 -4.69
C LEU A 489 1.26 -28.46 -4.34
N VAL A 490 2.16 -27.58 -3.90
CA VAL A 490 1.79 -26.19 -3.54
C VAL A 490 1.21 -25.47 -4.75
N LEU A 491 1.83 -25.59 -5.93
CA LEU A 491 1.33 -24.99 -7.16
C LEU A 491 -0.07 -25.51 -7.51
N GLY A 492 -0.29 -26.83 -7.47
CA GLY A 492 -1.59 -27.44 -7.75
C GLY A 492 -2.68 -27.07 -6.74
N LEU A 493 -2.31 -26.74 -5.50
CA LEU A 493 -3.24 -26.27 -4.47
C LEU A 493 -3.63 -24.80 -4.64
N THR A 494 -2.72 -23.94 -5.09
CA THR A 494 -2.96 -22.48 -5.11
C THR A 494 -3.25 -21.91 -6.49
N ALA A 495 -2.66 -22.46 -7.56
CA ALA A 495 -2.77 -21.91 -8.91
C ALA A 495 -4.20 -21.94 -9.47
N PRO A 496 -5.03 -23.00 -9.27
CA PRO A 496 -6.37 -23.03 -9.85
C PRO A 496 -7.24 -21.84 -9.41
N TYR A 497 -7.11 -21.39 -8.16
CA TYR A 497 -7.80 -20.20 -7.65
C TYR A 497 -7.37 -18.91 -8.37
N VAL A 498 -6.06 -18.68 -8.49
CA VAL A 498 -5.51 -17.48 -9.16
C VAL A 498 -5.84 -17.49 -10.66
N LEU A 499 -5.71 -18.65 -11.30
CA LEU A 499 -6.00 -18.82 -12.72
C LEU A 499 -7.48 -18.64 -13.00
N LEU A 500 -8.38 -19.16 -12.17
CA LEU A 500 -9.82 -18.94 -12.35
C LEU A 500 -10.14 -17.44 -12.30
N SER A 501 -9.67 -16.72 -11.28
CA SER A 501 -9.88 -15.26 -11.20
C SER A 501 -9.31 -14.52 -12.41
N ALA A 502 -8.10 -14.86 -12.86
CA ALA A 502 -7.48 -14.24 -14.04
C ALA A 502 -8.22 -14.55 -15.34
N PHE A 503 -8.69 -15.79 -15.53
CA PHE A 503 -9.46 -16.22 -16.69
C PHE A 503 -10.81 -15.51 -16.77
N LEU A 504 -11.40 -15.17 -15.63
CA LEU A 504 -12.60 -14.36 -15.52
C LEU A 504 -12.32 -12.85 -15.63
N THR A 505 -11.06 -12.45 -15.82
CA THR A 505 -10.60 -11.04 -15.85
C THR A 505 -10.99 -10.25 -14.60
N GLN A 506 -11.11 -10.94 -13.46
CA GLN A 506 -11.59 -10.35 -12.21
C GLN A 506 -10.48 -9.57 -11.52
N ARG A 507 -10.53 -8.23 -11.61
CA ARG A 507 -9.61 -7.36 -10.87
C ARG A 507 -10.22 -6.77 -9.61
N THR A 508 -9.38 -6.10 -8.84
CA THR A 508 -9.76 -5.47 -7.57
C THR A 508 -10.71 -4.29 -7.84
N GLY A 509 -11.84 -4.25 -7.14
CA GLY A 509 -12.66 -3.04 -7.05
C GLY A 509 -11.99 -1.99 -6.15
N TYR A 510 -12.76 -1.13 -5.51
CA TYR A 510 -12.25 -0.20 -4.50
C TYR A 510 -11.87 -0.94 -3.20
N ALA A 511 -10.68 -1.54 -3.16
CA ALA A 511 -10.16 -2.35 -2.04
C ALA A 511 -8.62 -2.28 -1.97
N PRO A 512 -7.98 -2.78 -0.89
CA PRO A 512 -6.52 -2.88 -0.81
C PRO A 512 -5.90 -3.73 -1.92
N GLN A 513 -4.59 -3.57 -2.15
CA GLN A 513 -3.91 -4.17 -3.31
C GLN A 513 -3.82 -5.71 -3.23
N ALA A 514 -3.62 -6.33 -4.40
CA ALA A 514 -3.38 -7.75 -4.58
C ALA A 514 -4.48 -8.68 -4.01
N ARG A 515 -5.72 -8.19 -3.89
CA ARG A 515 -6.89 -8.94 -3.38
C ARG A 515 -6.99 -10.37 -3.92
N PRO A 516 -6.85 -10.62 -5.24
CA PRO A 516 -7.01 -11.97 -5.79
C PRO A 516 -5.94 -12.96 -5.31
N LEU A 517 -4.85 -12.51 -4.71
CA LEU A 517 -3.77 -13.38 -4.22
C LEU A 517 -3.85 -13.67 -2.71
N VAL A 518 -4.63 -12.89 -1.94
CA VAL A 518 -4.62 -12.94 -0.47
C VAL A 518 -4.98 -14.33 0.05
N SER A 519 -6.05 -14.94 -0.46
CA SER A 519 -6.55 -16.26 -0.02
C SER A 519 -5.54 -17.40 -0.18
N VAL A 520 -4.53 -17.22 -1.03
CA VAL A 520 -3.49 -18.20 -1.34
C VAL A 520 -2.07 -17.66 -1.13
N ILE A 521 -1.93 -16.51 -0.46
CA ILE A 521 -0.63 -15.84 -0.24
C ILE A 521 0.36 -16.72 0.55
N TRP A 522 -0.17 -17.71 1.28
CA TRP A 522 0.62 -18.71 1.97
C TRP A 522 1.47 -19.56 1.01
N GLY A 523 1.03 -19.82 -0.22
CA GLY A 523 1.83 -20.54 -1.22
C GLY A 523 3.12 -19.79 -1.56
N LEU A 524 3.01 -18.48 -1.81
CA LEU A 524 4.16 -17.59 -2.02
C LEU A 524 5.01 -17.46 -0.75
N THR A 525 4.40 -17.48 0.43
CA THR A 525 5.11 -17.48 1.72
C THR A 525 5.97 -18.74 1.91
N ILE A 526 5.47 -19.92 1.48
CA ILE A 526 6.25 -21.17 1.52
C ILE A 526 7.47 -21.05 0.61
N CYS A 527 7.26 -20.58 -0.63
CA CYS A 527 8.36 -20.35 -1.57
C CYS A 527 9.37 -19.35 -0.99
N LEU A 528 8.91 -18.25 -0.40
CA LEU A 528 9.79 -17.29 0.27
C LEU A 528 10.63 -17.94 1.40
N GLY A 529 10.06 -18.90 2.13
CA GLY A 529 10.80 -19.72 3.10
C GLY A 529 11.97 -20.51 2.49
N TYR A 530 11.75 -21.11 1.32
CA TYR A 530 12.80 -21.79 0.54
C TYR A 530 13.88 -20.81 0.06
N PHE A 531 13.53 -19.58 -0.30
CA PHE A 531 14.52 -18.55 -0.60
C PHE A 531 15.39 -18.24 0.63
N LEU A 532 14.76 -17.93 1.77
CA LEU A 532 15.43 -17.53 3.01
C LEU A 532 16.35 -18.60 3.60
N ILE A 533 16.00 -19.87 3.45
CA ILE A 533 16.81 -20.96 3.99
C ILE A 533 18.04 -21.26 3.12
N HIS A 534 17.95 -21.06 1.80
CA HIS A 534 19.00 -21.42 0.85
C HIS A 534 19.82 -20.23 0.30
N ASN A 535 19.44 -18.98 0.61
CA ASN A 535 20.16 -17.78 0.22
C ASN A 535 20.56 -16.98 1.46
N ARG A 536 21.45 -17.56 2.27
CA ARG A 536 22.03 -16.86 3.43
C ARG A 536 23.39 -16.27 3.06
N LYS A 537 23.59 -15.00 3.42
CA LYS A 537 24.84 -14.25 3.16
C LYS A 537 25.20 -14.21 1.67
N THR A 538 24.24 -14.18 0.75
CA THR A 538 24.50 -13.97 -0.69
C THR A 538 24.21 -12.51 -1.05
N ILE A 539 24.62 -12.06 -2.25
CA ILE A 539 24.23 -10.73 -2.76
C ILE A 539 22.70 -10.54 -2.72
N LEU A 540 21.96 -11.59 -3.10
CA LEU A 540 20.50 -11.60 -3.07
C LEU A 540 19.94 -11.49 -1.65
N SER A 541 20.64 -11.95 -0.61
CA SER A 541 20.22 -11.72 0.77
C SER A 541 20.25 -10.22 1.11
N TYR A 542 21.22 -9.46 0.63
CA TYR A 542 21.30 -8.02 0.87
C TYR A 542 20.21 -7.27 0.10
N VAL A 543 20.01 -7.62 -1.18
CA VAL A 543 18.90 -7.05 -1.98
C VAL A 543 17.55 -7.42 -1.37
N PHE A 544 17.41 -8.63 -0.85
CA PHE A 544 16.21 -9.06 -0.12
C PHE A 544 15.97 -8.21 1.13
N ASN A 545 17.00 -7.93 1.94
CA ASN A 545 16.85 -7.09 3.12
C ASN A 545 16.40 -5.68 2.75
N PHE A 546 16.90 -5.13 1.63
CA PHE A 546 16.42 -3.86 1.09
C PHE A 546 14.95 -3.95 0.66
N ALA A 547 14.57 -5.00 -0.07
CA ALA A 547 13.18 -5.25 -0.46
C ALA A 547 12.25 -5.42 0.74
N ALA A 548 12.72 -6.06 1.82
CA ALA A 548 11.97 -6.19 3.08
C ALA A 548 11.77 -4.84 3.79
N ALA A 549 12.81 -4.02 3.87
CA ALA A 549 12.69 -2.66 4.38
C ALA A 549 11.72 -1.82 3.53
N LEU A 550 11.77 -1.95 2.20
CA LEU A 550 10.89 -1.24 1.28
C LEU A 550 9.43 -1.69 1.41
N SER A 551 9.15 -2.99 1.52
CA SER A 551 7.81 -3.50 1.78
C SER A 551 7.20 -2.95 3.08
N LEU A 552 8.01 -2.85 4.14
CA LEU A 552 7.56 -2.29 5.42
C LEU A 552 7.34 -0.77 5.32
N LEU A 553 8.23 -0.07 4.61
CA LEU A 553 8.07 1.35 4.32
C LEU A 553 6.77 1.61 3.55
N PHE A 554 6.42 0.77 2.58
CA PHE A 554 5.18 0.92 1.82
C PHE A 554 3.94 0.74 2.68
N VAL A 555 3.94 -0.17 3.65
CA VAL A 555 2.86 -0.24 4.66
C VAL A 555 2.75 1.09 5.42
N PHE A 556 3.87 1.64 5.89
CA PHE A 556 3.88 2.94 6.59
C PHE A 556 3.37 4.09 5.70
N LEU A 557 3.81 4.17 4.45
CA LEU A 557 3.38 5.20 3.50
C LEU A 557 1.89 5.09 3.17
N LEU A 558 1.37 3.86 3.05
CA LEU A 558 -0.05 3.61 2.83
C LEU A 558 -0.90 3.92 4.07
N LEU A 559 -0.39 3.71 5.28
CA LEU A 559 -1.04 4.16 6.52
C LEU A 559 -1.06 5.69 6.62
N LYS A 560 -0.01 6.37 6.15
CA LYS A 560 0.08 7.85 6.14
C LYS A 560 -0.78 8.48 5.04
N SER A 561 -0.97 7.78 3.93
CA SER A 561 -1.80 8.23 2.80
C SER A 561 -2.78 7.14 2.38
N PRO A 562 -3.82 6.86 3.18
CA PRO A 562 -4.73 5.74 2.98
C PRO A 562 -5.48 5.73 1.65
N ARG A 563 -5.70 6.90 1.05
CA ARG A 563 -6.34 6.99 -0.28
C ARG A 563 -5.53 6.26 -1.36
N ASN A 564 -4.21 6.10 -1.18
CA ASN A 564 -3.38 5.30 -2.07
C ASN A 564 -3.56 3.79 -1.87
N LEU A 565 -4.23 3.36 -0.80
CA LEU A 565 -4.58 1.97 -0.56
C LEU A 565 -5.70 1.50 -1.49
N TYR A 566 -6.68 2.38 -1.75
CA TYR A 566 -7.90 2.06 -2.48
C TYR A 566 -7.83 2.62 -3.88
N GLN A 567 -7.57 1.75 -4.86
CA GLN A 567 -7.42 2.15 -6.27
C GLN A 567 -8.25 1.23 -7.15
N GLU A 568 -9.21 1.79 -7.87
CA GLU A 568 -10.00 1.01 -8.83
C GLU A 568 -9.12 0.58 -10.00
N THR A 569 -9.35 -0.66 -10.47
CA THR A 569 -8.69 -1.24 -11.65
C THR A 569 -9.67 -1.92 -12.62
N THR A 570 -10.98 -1.88 -12.33
CA THR A 570 -12.03 -2.59 -13.09
C THR A 570 -12.84 -1.70 -14.02
N ARG A 571 -13.55 -0.69 -13.51
CA ARG A 571 -14.47 0.17 -14.31
C ARG A 571 -14.26 1.64 -14.00
N GLY A 572 -13.99 2.48 -15.01
CA GLY A 572 -13.93 3.94 -14.87
C GLY A 572 -12.56 4.63 -14.84
N PRO A 573 -11.44 4.01 -14.40
CA PRO A 573 -10.16 4.71 -14.37
C PRO A 573 -9.45 4.64 -15.72
N HIS A 574 -9.15 5.80 -16.31
CA HIS A 574 -8.21 5.93 -17.44
C HIS A 574 -6.77 6.19 -16.97
N GLU A 575 -6.58 6.60 -15.70
CA GLU A 575 -5.27 6.91 -15.15
C GLU A 575 -4.49 5.63 -14.80
N ARG A 576 -3.43 5.37 -15.56
CA ARG A 576 -2.51 4.22 -15.37
C ARG A 576 -1.74 4.27 -14.05
N GLY A 577 -1.39 5.47 -13.59
CA GLY A 577 -0.48 5.66 -12.47
C GLY A 577 -1.05 5.20 -11.12
N GLY A 578 -0.17 4.62 -10.30
CA GLY A 578 -0.49 4.23 -8.92
C GLY A 578 -0.29 5.38 -7.92
N GLY A 579 -1.25 5.61 -7.01
CA GLY A 579 -1.20 6.69 -6.03
C GLY A 579 0.05 6.71 -5.14
N LEU A 580 0.50 5.53 -4.69
CA LEU A 580 1.76 5.39 -3.95
C LEU A 580 2.96 5.85 -4.79
N PHE A 581 3.01 5.45 -6.06
CA PHE A 581 4.14 5.75 -6.95
C PHE A 581 4.15 7.21 -7.39
N PHE A 582 2.99 7.86 -7.51
CA PHE A 582 2.93 9.33 -7.63
C PHE A 582 3.53 10.04 -6.42
N SER A 583 3.33 9.54 -5.19
CA SER A 583 3.94 10.14 -4.00
C SER A 583 5.47 10.01 -3.95
N LEU A 584 6.02 9.08 -4.74
CA LEU A 584 7.44 8.84 -4.94
C LEU A 584 7.98 9.51 -6.22
N SER A 585 7.14 10.21 -6.98
CA SER A 585 7.53 10.99 -8.16
C SER A 585 7.85 12.44 -7.79
N ASN A 586 8.36 13.19 -8.76
CA ASN A 586 8.61 14.61 -8.67
C ASN A 586 8.25 15.30 -10.00
N LEU A 587 8.42 16.62 -10.06
CA LEU A 587 8.04 17.44 -11.22
C LEU A 587 8.78 17.08 -12.52
N HIS A 588 10.01 16.56 -12.42
CA HIS A 588 10.85 16.22 -13.56
C HIS A 588 10.91 14.71 -13.84
N PHE A 589 10.44 13.88 -12.92
CA PHE A 589 10.51 12.43 -13.01
C PHE A 589 9.24 11.79 -12.44
N GLN A 590 8.51 11.08 -13.32
CA GLN A 590 7.33 10.32 -12.93
C GLN A 590 7.64 8.83 -12.92
N LEU A 591 7.73 8.23 -11.72
CA LEU A 591 7.98 6.79 -11.55
C LEU A 591 6.90 5.95 -12.25
N THR A 592 5.67 6.43 -12.28
CA THR A 592 4.51 5.74 -12.88
C THR A 592 4.68 5.42 -14.36
N ASP A 593 5.48 6.21 -15.08
CA ASP A 593 5.74 6.03 -16.51
C ASP A 593 6.65 4.83 -16.79
N PHE A 594 7.40 4.39 -15.78
CA PHE A 594 8.32 3.26 -15.86
C PHE A 594 7.75 1.97 -15.27
N LEU A 595 6.54 2.00 -14.71
CA LEU A 595 5.91 0.84 -14.08
C LEU A 595 4.79 0.24 -14.95
N PRO A 596 4.55 -1.08 -14.88
CA PRO A 596 3.48 -1.72 -15.65
C PRO A 596 2.11 -1.21 -15.20
N SER A 597 1.18 -1.14 -16.15
CA SER A 597 -0.24 -0.86 -15.91
C SER A 597 -1.06 -1.67 -16.88
N TYR A 598 -1.87 -2.57 -16.35
CA TYR A 598 -2.77 -3.45 -17.08
C TYR A 598 -4.23 -2.95 -17.00
N ILE A 599 -4.43 -1.64 -16.82
CA ILE A 599 -5.73 -1.01 -17.01
C ILE A 599 -6.09 -1.10 -18.49
N LYS A 600 -7.31 -1.57 -18.75
CA LYS A 600 -7.93 -1.65 -20.08
C LYS A 600 -8.48 -0.29 -20.49
N SER A 601 -7.60 0.70 -20.65
CA SER A 601 -7.95 2.12 -20.89
C SER A 601 -8.28 2.42 -22.37
N GLY A 602 -8.04 1.48 -23.28
CA GLY A 602 -8.19 1.67 -24.73
C GLY A 602 -7.04 2.43 -25.38
N GLU A 603 -6.18 3.07 -24.60
CA GLU A 603 -4.91 3.66 -25.04
C GLU A 603 -3.92 2.53 -25.35
N GLY A 604 -3.16 2.65 -26.45
CA GLY A 604 -2.34 1.57 -27.03
C GLY A 604 -1.24 0.94 -26.15
N ALA A 605 -0.28 0.30 -26.80
CA ALA A 605 0.77 -0.47 -26.12
C ALA A 605 1.54 0.36 -25.08
N TRP A 606 1.73 -0.21 -23.89
CA TRP A 606 2.47 0.38 -22.78
C TRP A 606 3.76 -0.39 -22.57
N LEU A 607 4.88 0.22 -22.95
CA LEU A 607 6.17 -0.44 -22.99
C LEU A 607 6.57 -1.12 -21.65
N PRO A 608 6.31 -0.52 -20.45
CA PRO A 608 6.55 -1.20 -19.19
C PRO A 608 5.87 -2.57 -19.02
N ASN A 609 4.73 -2.82 -19.68
CA ASN A 609 4.04 -4.11 -19.64
C ASN A 609 4.85 -5.23 -20.32
N ILE A 610 5.83 -4.89 -21.16
CA ILE A 610 6.72 -5.84 -21.84
C ILE A 610 8.08 -5.91 -21.11
N ILE A 611 8.64 -4.75 -20.74
CA ILE A 611 9.96 -4.64 -20.11
C ILE A 611 10.03 -5.42 -18.79
N TRP A 612 9.04 -5.26 -17.91
CA TRP A 612 9.10 -5.86 -16.58
C TRP A 612 8.99 -7.39 -16.58
N PRO A 613 8.08 -8.02 -17.36
CA PRO A 613 8.12 -9.46 -17.57
C PRO A 613 9.45 -9.96 -18.14
N ALA A 614 10.07 -9.23 -19.09
CA ALA A 614 11.38 -9.60 -19.63
C ALA A 614 12.49 -9.54 -18.55
N ILE A 615 12.50 -8.48 -17.74
CA ILE A 615 13.41 -8.36 -16.58
C ILE A 615 13.20 -9.51 -15.60
N LEU A 616 11.95 -9.87 -15.30
CA LEU A 616 11.63 -11.00 -14.42
C LEU A 616 12.23 -12.32 -14.94
N VAL A 617 11.99 -12.62 -16.21
CA VAL A 617 12.53 -13.83 -16.85
C VAL A 617 14.05 -13.84 -16.81
N LEU A 618 14.68 -12.70 -17.13
CA LEU A 618 16.14 -12.55 -17.08
C LEU A 618 16.70 -12.76 -15.67
N LEU A 619 16.07 -12.18 -14.64
CA LEU A 619 16.49 -12.33 -13.25
C LEU A 619 16.34 -13.77 -12.75
N ILE A 620 15.24 -14.45 -13.10
CA ILE A 620 15.05 -15.88 -12.78
C ILE A 620 16.07 -16.75 -13.52
N GLY A 621 16.27 -16.53 -14.82
CA GLY A 621 17.26 -17.25 -15.62
C GLY A 621 18.68 -17.08 -15.06
N THR A 622 19.06 -15.85 -14.72
CA THR A 622 20.34 -15.52 -14.08
C THR A 622 20.48 -16.22 -12.73
N TYR A 623 19.43 -16.23 -11.91
CA TYR A 623 19.42 -16.94 -10.63
C TYR A 623 19.57 -18.46 -10.77
N VAL A 624 18.99 -19.03 -11.82
CA VAL A 624 19.11 -20.46 -12.13
C VAL A 624 20.56 -20.82 -12.46
N ILE A 625 21.25 -20.03 -13.28
CA ILE A 625 22.63 -20.35 -13.72
C ILE A 625 23.72 -19.96 -12.73
N THR A 626 23.49 -18.94 -11.89
CA THR A 626 24.54 -18.38 -11.03
C THR A 626 24.81 -19.24 -9.80
N LYS A 627 26.08 -19.62 -9.58
CA LYS A 627 26.50 -20.31 -8.36
C LYS A 627 26.44 -19.37 -7.15
N ARG A 628 25.80 -19.82 -6.08
CA ARG A 628 25.70 -19.05 -4.83
C ARG A 628 26.99 -19.13 -4.06
N ARG A 629 27.65 -17.98 -3.92
CA ARG A 629 28.80 -17.84 -3.04
C ARG A 629 28.42 -16.96 -1.84
N PRO A 630 28.81 -17.33 -0.62
CA PRO A 630 28.66 -16.44 0.52
C PRO A 630 29.54 -15.21 0.30
N ILE A 631 28.96 -14.03 0.48
CA ILE A 631 29.61 -12.72 0.35
C ILE A 631 29.40 -11.96 1.66
N THR A 632 30.51 -11.50 2.24
CA THR A 632 30.52 -10.59 3.37
C THR A 632 30.99 -9.22 2.87
N LEU A 633 30.12 -8.22 2.90
CA LEU A 633 30.47 -6.87 2.47
C LEU A 633 31.43 -6.23 3.48
N LYS A 634 32.46 -5.50 3.02
CA LYS A 634 33.38 -4.76 3.90
C LYS A 634 32.68 -3.54 4.52
N ALA A 635 33.28 -2.92 5.53
CA ALA A 635 32.68 -1.76 6.23
C ALA A 635 32.62 -0.54 5.30
N SER A 636 33.71 -0.32 4.57
CA SER A 636 33.81 0.67 3.51
C SER A 636 32.73 0.48 2.45
N THR A 637 32.45 -0.75 2.02
CA THR A 637 31.39 -1.04 1.04
C THR A 637 30.01 -0.67 1.56
N GLN A 638 29.68 -0.97 2.82
CA GLN A 638 28.40 -0.60 3.41
C GLN A 638 28.26 0.92 3.56
N THR A 639 29.36 1.59 3.92
CA THR A 639 29.43 3.05 4.01
C THR A 639 29.22 3.70 2.65
N LEU A 640 29.88 3.17 1.61
CA LEU A 640 29.70 3.59 0.23
C LEU A 640 28.25 3.39 -0.21
N LEU A 641 27.64 2.22 0.03
CA LEU A 641 26.25 1.95 -0.32
C LEU A 641 25.27 2.89 0.38
N ALA A 642 25.49 3.20 1.67
CA ALA A 642 24.68 4.17 2.40
C ALA A 642 24.82 5.58 1.83
N CYS A 643 26.04 6.01 1.52
CA CYS A 643 26.31 7.31 0.90
C CYS A 643 25.69 7.41 -0.50
N THR A 644 25.84 6.38 -1.33
CA THR A 644 25.19 6.29 -2.64
C THR A 644 23.67 6.31 -2.50
N GLY A 645 23.11 5.63 -1.49
CA GLY A 645 21.68 5.66 -1.19
C GLY A 645 21.19 7.08 -0.85
N VAL A 646 21.93 7.82 -0.03
CA VAL A 646 21.63 9.24 0.28
C VAL A 646 21.74 10.12 -0.97
N ALA A 647 22.76 9.90 -1.81
CA ALA A 647 22.92 10.63 -3.07
C ALA A 647 21.74 10.42 -4.02
N VAL A 648 21.33 9.15 -4.22
CA VAL A 648 20.18 8.79 -5.05
C VAL A 648 18.89 9.38 -4.45
N PHE A 649 18.71 9.27 -3.14
CA PHE A 649 17.56 9.87 -2.45
C PHE A 649 17.51 11.39 -2.64
N PHE A 650 18.65 12.07 -2.58
CA PHE A 650 18.73 13.50 -2.82
C PHE A 650 18.24 13.85 -4.24
N VAL A 651 18.81 13.22 -5.27
CA VAL A 651 18.42 13.49 -6.67
C VAL A 651 16.95 13.15 -6.92
N TRP A 652 16.47 12.05 -6.33
CA TRP A 652 15.13 11.53 -6.60
C TRP A 652 14.02 12.28 -5.85
N ILE A 653 14.20 12.55 -4.55
CA ILE A 653 13.14 13.07 -3.65
C ILE A 653 13.36 14.54 -3.25
N VAL A 654 14.62 15.00 -3.18
CA VAL A 654 14.96 16.28 -2.53
C VAL A 654 15.29 17.38 -3.52
N LEU A 655 15.97 17.07 -4.62
CA LEU A 655 16.48 18.07 -5.55
C LEU A 655 15.36 18.81 -6.28
N TYR A 656 14.35 18.09 -6.74
CA TYR A 656 13.24 18.63 -7.52
C TYR A 656 11.94 18.73 -6.70
N PRO A 657 11.04 19.68 -7.02
CA PRO A 657 9.74 19.78 -6.38
C PRO A 657 8.93 18.51 -6.50
N ARG A 658 8.19 18.16 -5.43
CA ARG A 658 7.42 16.92 -5.35
C ARG A 658 6.04 17.01 -5.98
N LEU A 659 5.73 18.12 -6.65
CA LEU A 659 4.50 18.27 -7.43
C LEU A 659 4.52 17.33 -8.63
N VAL A 660 3.43 16.58 -8.83
CA VAL A 660 3.26 15.72 -10.01
C VAL A 660 2.13 16.26 -10.86
N LEU A 661 2.44 16.59 -12.11
CA LEU A 661 1.49 17.06 -13.10
C LEU A 661 0.77 15.87 -13.73
N ARG A 662 -0.56 15.84 -13.59
CA ARG A 662 -1.43 14.76 -14.07
C ARG A 662 -2.51 15.29 -15.01
N GLN A 663 -3.03 14.44 -15.89
CA GLN A 663 -4.14 14.75 -16.80
C GLN A 663 -3.89 16.02 -17.64
N PRO A 664 -2.87 16.01 -18.54
CA PRO A 664 -2.59 17.14 -19.41
C PRO A 664 -3.81 17.43 -20.30
N THR A 665 -4.24 18.69 -20.30
CA THR A 665 -5.33 19.20 -21.13
C THR A 665 -4.76 20.30 -22.02
N PRO A 666 -4.32 19.98 -23.25
CA PRO A 666 -3.85 20.98 -24.21
C PRO A 666 -5.01 21.90 -24.61
N THR A 667 -4.77 23.21 -24.60
CA THR A 667 -5.78 24.24 -24.83
C THR A 667 -5.20 25.33 -25.71
N ALA A 668 -5.87 25.61 -26.82
CA ALA A 668 -5.50 26.69 -27.74
C ALA A 668 -6.16 27.99 -27.27
N LEU A 669 -5.34 28.99 -26.91
CA LEU A 669 -5.79 30.27 -26.34
C LEU A 669 -5.59 31.42 -27.34
N GLY A 670 -6.04 31.21 -28.58
CA GLY A 670 -5.89 32.18 -29.67
C GLY A 670 -4.63 31.98 -30.53
N LEU A 671 -4.35 32.95 -31.42
CA LEU A 671 -3.35 32.90 -32.51
C LEU A 671 -1.97 32.35 -32.05
N GLY A 672 -1.76 31.05 -32.28
CA GLY A 672 -0.48 30.36 -32.07
C GLY A 672 -0.08 30.05 -30.61
N LYS A 673 -0.84 30.49 -29.60
CA LYS A 673 -0.52 30.25 -28.18
C LYS A 673 -1.16 28.94 -27.68
N LYS A 674 -0.32 27.93 -27.41
CA LYS A 674 -0.74 26.67 -26.79
C LYS A 674 -0.38 26.66 -25.31
N VAL A 675 -1.37 26.39 -24.46
CA VAL A 675 -1.20 26.21 -23.02
C VAL A 675 -1.69 24.82 -22.66
N THR A 676 -0.95 24.12 -21.79
CA THR A 676 -1.41 22.84 -21.25
C THR A 676 -1.79 23.02 -19.80
N PHE A 677 -3.03 22.72 -19.44
CA PHE A 677 -3.49 22.68 -18.06
C PHE A 677 -3.34 21.29 -17.47
N TYR A 678 -3.08 21.19 -16.17
CA TYR A 678 -2.92 19.92 -15.47
C TYR A 678 -3.76 19.88 -14.20
N SER A 679 -4.21 18.67 -13.84
CA SER A 679 -4.83 18.34 -12.55
C SER A 679 -6.01 19.26 -12.19
N LEU A 680 -6.83 19.57 -13.19
CA LEU A 680 -8.00 20.43 -13.04
C LEU A 680 -8.96 19.83 -12.01
N SER A 681 -9.35 20.63 -11.01
CA SER A 681 -10.26 20.20 -9.96
C SER A 681 -11.63 19.87 -10.54
N ARG A 682 -12.31 18.84 -10.03
CA ARG A 682 -13.71 18.55 -10.41
C ARG A 682 -14.65 19.75 -10.17
N SER A 683 -14.32 20.58 -9.19
CA SER A 683 -15.10 21.78 -8.84
C SER A 683 -14.72 23.01 -9.68
N ALA A 684 -13.68 22.91 -10.53
CA ALA A 684 -13.25 23.92 -11.50
C ALA A 684 -13.37 23.34 -12.91
N ARG A 685 -14.54 23.49 -13.53
CA ARG A 685 -14.79 22.95 -14.87
C ARG A 685 -14.39 23.99 -15.92
N MET A 686 -13.46 23.62 -16.80
CA MET A 686 -13.18 24.38 -18.01
C MET A 686 -14.34 24.23 -18.99
N ILE A 687 -14.89 25.35 -19.46
CA ILE A 687 -16.03 25.37 -20.38
C ILE A 687 -15.61 25.86 -21.75
N ASP A 688 -14.82 26.94 -21.77
CA ASP A 688 -14.15 27.45 -22.95
C ASP A 688 -12.63 27.48 -22.68
N PRO A 689 -11.77 27.57 -23.71
CA PRO A 689 -10.33 27.66 -23.55
C PRO A 689 -9.92 28.72 -22.52
N GLY A 690 -9.36 28.29 -21.38
CA GLY A 690 -8.93 29.16 -20.28
C GLY A 690 -10.06 29.72 -19.40
N ARG A 691 -11.33 29.40 -19.68
CA ARG A 691 -12.50 29.87 -18.94
C ARG A 691 -13.05 28.77 -18.04
N PHE A 692 -13.05 29.02 -16.74
CA PHE A 692 -13.46 28.08 -15.70
C PHE A 692 -14.73 28.57 -15.00
N ARG A 693 -15.66 27.64 -14.76
CA ARG A 693 -16.74 27.83 -13.78
C ARG A 693 -16.39 27.12 -12.49
N LEU A 694 -16.32 27.88 -11.41
CA LEU A 694 -16.01 27.41 -10.07
C LEU A 694 -17.32 27.20 -9.30
N ARG A 695 -17.57 25.96 -8.88
CA ARG A 695 -18.87 25.55 -8.31
C ARG A 695 -18.93 25.64 -6.79
N GLU A 696 -17.80 25.87 -6.14
CA GLU A 696 -17.66 25.91 -4.68
C GLU A 696 -16.91 27.18 -4.26
N ASP A 697 -17.33 27.79 -3.17
CA ASP A 697 -16.72 28.95 -2.53
C ASP A 697 -16.08 28.57 -1.19
N GLY A 698 -15.33 29.49 -0.58
CA GLY A 698 -14.61 29.23 0.67
C GLY A 698 -13.47 28.21 0.53
N ARG A 699 -12.80 28.17 -0.63
CA ARG A 699 -11.74 27.20 -0.94
C ARG A 699 -10.65 27.76 -1.85
N SER A 700 -9.50 27.08 -1.81
CA SER A 700 -8.37 27.29 -2.71
C SER A 700 -8.56 26.53 -4.03
N TYR A 701 -8.37 27.23 -5.14
CA TYR A 701 -8.26 26.66 -6.48
C TYR A 701 -6.84 26.80 -6.98
N ARG A 702 -6.26 25.71 -7.49
CA ARG A 702 -4.90 25.70 -8.04
C ARG A 702 -4.94 25.29 -9.50
N PHE A 703 -4.42 26.14 -10.36
CA PHE A 703 -4.29 25.90 -11.79
C PHE A 703 -2.81 25.72 -12.12
N PHE A 704 -2.46 24.52 -12.55
CA PHE A 704 -1.12 24.19 -13.01
C PHE A 704 -1.10 24.29 -14.53
N LEU A 705 -0.18 25.07 -15.08
CA LEU A 705 -0.09 25.23 -16.53
C LEU A 705 1.34 25.33 -17.03
N THR A 706 1.55 24.83 -18.25
CA THR A 706 2.81 25.00 -19.00
C THR A 706 2.58 25.71 -20.32
N THR A 707 3.55 26.53 -20.70
CA THR A 707 3.58 27.28 -21.96
C THR A 707 4.94 27.12 -22.64
N GLU A 708 4.98 27.22 -23.97
CA GLU A 708 6.25 27.13 -24.72
C GLU A 708 7.14 28.37 -24.49
N ARG A 709 6.53 29.56 -24.42
CA ARG A 709 7.21 30.83 -24.15
C ARG A 709 6.77 31.40 -22.81
N GLN A 710 7.55 32.34 -22.27
CA GLN A 710 7.17 33.03 -21.04
C GLN A 710 5.88 33.85 -21.27
N ILE A 711 5.02 33.94 -20.26
CA ILE A 711 3.82 34.77 -20.33
C ILE A 711 4.26 36.20 -20.03
N GLU A 712 4.09 37.08 -21.01
CA GLU A 712 4.45 38.50 -20.91
C GLU A 712 3.38 39.29 -20.14
N GLU A 713 2.10 39.03 -20.42
CA GLU A 713 0.96 39.61 -19.72
C GLU A 713 -0.09 38.51 -19.49
N LEU A 714 -0.57 38.36 -18.25
CA LEU A 714 -1.72 37.52 -17.93
C LEU A 714 -2.92 38.42 -17.63
N ARG A 715 -4.00 38.22 -18.38
CA ARG A 715 -5.29 38.85 -18.14
C ARG A 715 -6.20 37.86 -17.44
N ILE A 716 -6.78 38.28 -16.32
CA ILE A 716 -7.68 37.46 -15.51
C ILE A 716 -9.02 38.17 -15.42
N SER A 717 -10.07 37.54 -15.94
CA SER A 717 -11.45 38.02 -15.77
C SER A 717 -12.14 37.15 -14.72
N LEU A 718 -12.58 37.75 -13.63
CA LEU A 718 -13.10 37.02 -12.47
C LEU A 718 -14.28 37.72 -11.82
N GLY A 719 -15.25 36.96 -11.30
CA GLY A 719 -16.39 37.53 -10.61
C GLY A 719 -17.66 36.70 -10.71
N SER A 720 -18.75 37.26 -10.20
CA SER A 720 -20.09 36.67 -10.25
C SER A 720 -21.12 37.78 -10.27
N THR A 721 -22.14 37.67 -11.12
CA THR A 721 -23.21 38.67 -11.23
C THR A 721 -24.25 38.58 -10.10
N GLN A 722 -24.19 37.54 -9.26
CA GLN A 722 -25.25 37.22 -8.29
C GLN A 722 -24.80 37.30 -6.82
N GLY A 723 -23.50 37.49 -6.53
CA GLY A 723 -22.99 37.50 -5.16
C GLY A 723 -21.70 38.28 -4.97
N GLY A 724 -21.35 38.54 -3.70
CA GLY A 724 -20.09 39.16 -3.30
C GLY A 724 -19.09 38.13 -2.80
N TYR A 725 -17.84 38.20 -3.28
CA TYR A 725 -16.77 37.26 -2.91
C TYR A 725 -15.46 37.99 -2.68
N ASP A 726 -14.81 37.70 -1.56
CA ASP A 726 -13.40 38.05 -1.35
C ASP A 726 -12.53 37.08 -2.13
N TYR A 727 -11.47 37.57 -2.74
CA TYR A 727 -10.53 36.72 -3.47
C TYR A 727 -9.08 37.15 -3.25
N SER A 728 -8.17 36.19 -3.39
CA SER A 728 -6.76 36.47 -3.59
C SER A 728 -6.18 35.63 -4.71
N ILE A 729 -5.33 36.24 -5.53
CA ILE A 729 -4.63 35.59 -6.63
C ILE A 729 -3.16 35.50 -6.25
N GLY A 730 -2.66 34.28 -6.22
CA GLY A 730 -1.25 33.99 -6.02
C GLY A 730 -0.60 33.37 -7.26
N LEU A 731 0.68 33.64 -7.40
CA LEU A 731 1.59 32.94 -8.31
C LEU A 731 2.56 32.13 -7.45
N PHE A 732 2.57 30.82 -7.60
CA PHE A 732 3.27 29.89 -6.71
C PHE A 732 2.87 30.10 -5.24
N ASP A 733 3.75 30.68 -4.43
CA ASP A 733 3.54 30.97 -3.00
C ASP A 733 3.48 32.48 -2.69
N GLU A 734 3.45 33.31 -3.73
CA GLU A 734 3.42 34.77 -3.67
C GLU A 734 2.03 35.29 -4.02
N VAL A 735 1.43 36.07 -3.13
CA VAL A 735 0.12 36.70 -3.40
C VAL A 735 0.36 37.97 -4.21
N LEU A 736 -0.22 38.01 -5.40
CA LEU A 736 -0.09 39.15 -6.32
C LEU A 736 -1.17 40.19 -6.06
N VAL A 737 -2.43 39.76 -5.91
CA VAL A 737 -3.59 40.66 -5.76
C VAL A 737 -4.55 40.11 -4.71
N ARG A 738 -5.14 41.00 -3.93
CA ARG A 738 -6.31 40.74 -3.08
C ARG A 738 -7.40 41.73 -3.45
N GLY A 739 -8.64 41.26 -3.49
CA GLY A 739 -9.77 42.10 -3.84
C GLY A 739 -11.08 41.49 -3.42
N ARG A 740 -12.17 42.18 -3.76
CA ARG A 740 -13.53 41.75 -3.55
C ARG A 740 -14.34 42.11 -4.79
N THR A 741 -15.07 41.15 -5.33
CA THR A 741 -16.04 41.40 -6.42
C THR A 741 -17.45 41.42 -5.84
N ILE A 742 -18.28 42.39 -6.21
CA ILE A 742 -19.70 42.45 -5.78
C ILE A 742 -20.61 42.55 -7.01
N ARG A 743 -21.28 41.44 -7.35
CA ARG A 743 -22.24 41.38 -8.48
C ARG A 743 -21.67 41.92 -9.80
N GLU A 744 -20.38 41.70 -10.03
CA GLU A 744 -19.62 42.20 -11.17
C GLU A 744 -18.61 41.16 -11.66
N ILE A 745 -18.02 41.41 -12.83
CA ILE A 745 -16.84 40.70 -13.34
C ILE A 745 -15.73 41.74 -13.49
N GLN A 746 -14.65 41.55 -12.74
CA GLN A 746 -13.47 42.42 -12.77
C GLN A 746 -12.42 41.84 -13.73
N GLU A 747 -11.75 42.70 -14.48
CA GLU A 747 -10.56 42.34 -15.25
C GLU A 747 -9.28 42.81 -14.54
N LEU A 748 -8.31 41.92 -14.43
CA LEU A 748 -6.99 42.19 -13.87
C LEU A 748 -5.92 41.94 -14.93
N ARG A 749 -4.89 42.79 -14.96
CA ARG A 749 -3.71 42.61 -15.82
C ARG A 749 -2.49 42.43 -14.95
N LEU A 750 -1.77 41.32 -15.17
CA LEU A 750 -0.58 40.95 -14.44
C LEU A 750 0.60 40.86 -15.43
N PRO A 751 1.45 41.89 -15.49
CA PRO A 751 2.64 41.85 -16.35
C PRO A 751 3.76 41.01 -15.73
N GLU A 752 4.64 40.48 -16.58
CA GLU A 752 5.94 39.88 -16.21
C GLU A 752 5.88 38.75 -15.16
N LEU A 753 5.09 37.71 -15.42
CA LEU A 753 5.00 36.57 -14.52
C LEU A 753 6.34 35.83 -14.41
N ARG A 754 6.78 35.60 -13.17
CA ARG A 754 7.92 34.71 -12.88
C ARG A 754 7.59 33.28 -13.27
N ARG A 755 8.51 32.64 -13.99
CA ARG A 755 8.36 31.25 -14.45
C ARG A 755 9.28 30.30 -13.70
N TYR A 756 8.84 29.06 -13.58
CA TYR A 756 9.72 27.94 -13.34
C TYR A 756 10.08 27.28 -14.67
N ARG A 757 11.37 27.03 -14.94
CA ARG A 757 11.78 26.38 -16.19
C ARG A 757 11.62 24.86 -16.08
N LEU A 758 10.70 24.29 -16.85
CA LEU A 758 10.45 22.85 -16.93
C LEU A 758 10.91 22.34 -18.30
N GLY A 759 12.18 21.94 -18.40
CA GLY A 759 12.80 21.60 -19.67
C GLY A 759 12.82 22.77 -20.66
N LYS A 760 12.08 22.63 -21.77
CA LYS A 760 11.90 23.69 -22.77
C LYS A 760 10.67 24.57 -22.51
N GLN A 761 9.82 24.21 -21.55
CA GLN A 761 8.59 24.92 -21.23
C GLN A 761 8.74 25.83 -20.01
N SER A 762 7.83 26.79 -19.89
CA SER A 762 7.65 27.64 -18.73
C SER A 762 6.46 27.11 -17.92
N PHE A 763 6.66 26.80 -16.65
CA PHE A 763 5.65 26.30 -15.72
C PHE A 763 5.19 27.40 -14.77
N TYR A 764 3.89 27.43 -14.48
CA TYR A 764 3.25 28.36 -13.56
C TYR A 764 2.23 27.64 -12.68
N THR A 765 2.09 28.12 -11.45
CA THR A 765 1.00 27.73 -10.55
C THR A 765 0.20 28.99 -10.21
N ILE A 766 -1.03 29.08 -10.70
CA ILE A 766 -1.95 30.17 -10.36
C ILE A 766 -2.87 29.66 -9.26
N ILE A 767 -2.92 30.37 -8.13
CA ILE A 767 -3.75 30.03 -6.98
C ILE A 767 -4.82 31.10 -6.84
N LEU A 768 -6.08 30.69 -6.83
CA LEU A 768 -7.21 31.54 -6.47
C LEU A 768 -7.76 31.07 -5.12
N GLU A 769 -7.53 31.84 -4.07
CA GLU A 769 -8.25 31.67 -2.81
C GLU A 769 -9.58 32.42 -2.93
N LEU A 770 -10.68 31.68 -2.98
CA LEU A 770 -12.02 32.25 -3.07
C LEU A 770 -12.69 32.15 -1.70
N GLY A 771 -13.04 33.30 -1.11
CA GLY A 771 -13.77 33.40 0.15
C GLY A 771 -15.20 32.85 0.04
N LYS A 772 -15.90 32.73 1.17
CA LYS A 772 -17.32 32.34 1.16
C LYS A 772 -18.18 33.49 0.65
N GLY A 773 -19.12 33.16 -0.25
CA GLY A 773 -20.07 34.12 -0.80
C GLY A 773 -21.08 34.56 0.25
N THR A 774 -21.52 35.82 0.19
CA THR A 774 -22.44 36.37 1.20
C THR A 774 -23.92 36.11 0.92
N GLU A 775 -24.31 35.71 -0.31
CA GLU A 775 -25.74 35.64 -0.72
C GLU A 775 -26.08 34.57 -1.78
N ALA A 776 -25.13 34.18 -2.63
CA ALA A 776 -25.38 33.29 -3.77
C ALA A 776 -24.96 31.84 -3.48
N ARG A 777 -25.76 30.87 -3.95
CA ARG A 777 -25.34 29.46 -4.02
C ARG A 777 -24.41 29.29 -5.21
N THR A 778 -23.10 29.17 -4.95
CA THR A 778 -22.04 29.00 -5.96
C THR A 778 -22.28 27.80 -6.90
N GLU A 779 -23.04 26.79 -6.44
CA GLU A 779 -23.44 25.66 -7.28
C GLU A 779 -24.41 26.04 -8.41
N LEU A 780 -25.30 27.01 -8.17
CA LEU A 780 -26.33 27.50 -9.11
C LEU A 780 -25.82 28.68 -9.95
N HIS A 781 -24.97 29.53 -9.35
CA HIS A 781 -24.35 30.69 -9.99
C HIS A 781 -22.82 30.63 -9.83
N PRO A 782 -22.13 29.82 -10.64
CA PRO A 782 -20.70 29.59 -10.51
C PRO A 782 -19.89 30.88 -10.65
N TYR A 783 -18.85 30.99 -9.83
CA TYR A 783 -17.88 32.07 -9.97
C TYR A 783 -17.11 31.88 -11.28
N VAL A 784 -17.04 32.94 -12.09
CA VAL A 784 -16.32 32.92 -13.37
C VAL A 784 -14.85 33.21 -13.08
N PHE A 785 -13.96 32.44 -13.69
CA PHE A 785 -12.53 32.67 -13.64
C PHE A 785 -11.93 32.34 -15.02
N GLU A 786 -11.44 33.36 -15.71
CA GLU A 786 -10.94 33.26 -17.08
C GLU A 786 -9.50 33.73 -17.16
N LEU A 787 -8.66 32.97 -17.85
CA LEU A 787 -7.23 33.24 -18.04
C LEU A 787 -6.94 33.46 -19.53
N THR A 788 -6.44 34.64 -19.88
CA THR A 788 -6.02 35.00 -21.25
C THR A 788 -4.57 35.51 -21.26
N PHE A 789 -3.80 35.17 -22.30
CA PHE A 789 -2.32 35.28 -22.34
C PHE A 789 -1.78 36.09 -23.51
#